data_AF-A0A920L026-F1
#
_entry.id   AF-A0A920L026-F1
#
_cell.length_a   1.000
_cell.length_b   1.000
_cell.length_c   1.000
_cell.angle_alpha   90.00
_cell.angle_beta   90.00
_cell.angle_gamma   90.00
#
_symmetry.space_group_name_H-M   'P 1'
#
loop_
_entity.id
_entity.type
_entity.pdbx_description
1 polymer ?
#
loop_
_entity_poly.entity_id
_entity_poly.type
_entity_poly.pdbx_seq_one_letter_code
_entity_poly.pdbx_strand_id
1 'polypeptide(L)'
;MLVQSKLVSVAASLIPFLENDDANRALMGSNMQRQAVPLLSAEAPLVGTGIEGVVARDSGAAIMAKRAGVIDQIDAQRIVIRATEDLELGDAGVDIYRMRKFQRSNQNTCINQTPLVTVGQTVSKGEVIADGPSTDMGELALGKNVVVAFMPWNGYNYEDSILISERVARDDVFTSIHIEEFEVAARDTKLGPEEITRDIPNVGEEALRNLDEAGIVYIGADVEPGDILVGKITPKGESPMTPEEKLLRAIFGEKASDVRDTSLRVKPGDYGTVVEVRVFNRHGVEKDERALQIEREEVERLARDRDDELVILDRNIYARLKSIILGKVAVKGPKGVSANSEITDDLLESLTRGQWWQLALEEEADAQVVEALNEQYEAQKRTLDARFDDKVEKVRRGDDLPPGVMKMVKVFIAVKRKLQPGDKMAGRHGNKGVISKVVPMEDMPFLADGTPVDFCLNPLGVPSRMNVGQILETHMGWAARGLGLQVDDALKDYRRTGDLTPVKDAMRLVYGDDVYEEGIKNMEDASIIEAAGNITQGVPIATPVFDGAKESDVDDALSRAGFDKSGQSILFDGRTGEQFSRPVTVGVKYLLKLHHLVDDKIHARSTGPYSLVTQQPLGGKAQFGGQRFGEMEVWALEAYGAAYTLQEMLTVKSDDVAGRTKVYESIVKGEDNFEAGIPESFNVLVKEVRGLGLNMELLDAEDGD
;
A
#
# COMPACT_ATOMS: atom_id res chain seq x y z
N MET A 1 -0.05 -8.53 -33.35
CA MET A 1 0.29 -7.48 -32.36
C MET A 1 1.59 -7.69 -31.57
N LEU A 2 2.12 -8.91 -31.36
CA LEU A 2 3.31 -9.15 -30.51
C LEU A 2 4.70 -9.02 -31.17
N VAL A 3 4.84 -8.49 -32.40
CA VAL A 3 6.15 -8.55 -33.10
C VAL A 3 7.05 -7.35 -32.78
N GLN A 4 6.51 -6.13 -32.68
CA GLN A 4 7.31 -4.93 -32.43
C GLN A 4 7.58 -4.67 -30.93
N SER A 5 6.67 -5.05 -30.04
CA SER A 5 6.84 -4.94 -28.58
C SER A 5 7.91 -5.89 -28.01
N LYS A 6 8.40 -6.88 -28.76
CA LYS A 6 9.49 -7.78 -28.35
C LYS A 6 10.83 -7.09 -28.12
N LEU A 7 11.02 -5.87 -28.64
CA LEU A 7 12.26 -5.10 -28.51
C LEU A 7 12.41 -4.41 -27.15
N VAL A 8 11.30 -4.16 -26.44
CA VAL A 8 11.26 -3.33 -25.23
C VAL A 8 10.90 -4.16 -24.00
N SER A 9 11.41 -3.75 -22.84
CA SER A 9 11.04 -4.37 -21.55
C SER A 9 9.58 -4.06 -21.18
N VAL A 10 9.00 -4.87 -20.29
CA VAL A 10 7.61 -4.68 -19.80
C VAL A 10 7.37 -3.27 -19.23
N ALA A 11 8.35 -2.69 -18.53
CA ALA A 11 8.21 -1.35 -17.95
C ALA A 11 8.23 -0.24 -19.02
N ALA A 12 9.01 -0.44 -20.08
CA ALA A 12 9.07 0.49 -21.21
C ALA A 12 7.82 0.35 -22.11
N SER A 13 7.25 -0.86 -22.22
CA SER A 13 6.03 -1.08 -23.00
C SER A 13 4.77 -0.47 -22.39
N LEU A 14 4.81 0.02 -21.14
CA LEU A 14 3.72 0.74 -20.47
C LEU A 14 3.72 2.25 -20.75
N ILE A 15 4.71 2.75 -21.50
CA ILE A 15 4.84 4.17 -21.85
C ILE A 15 4.14 4.39 -23.19
N PRO A 16 3.02 5.13 -23.24
CA PRO A 16 2.39 5.50 -24.52
C PRO A 16 3.31 6.49 -25.26
N PHE A 17 3.20 6.56 -26.58
CA PHE A 17 4.00 7.47 -27.42
C PHE A 17 5.53 7.39 -27.19
N LEU A 18 6.04 6.23 -26.78
CA LEU A 18 7.46 6.02 -26.45
C LEU A 18 8.39 6.41 -27.61
N GLU A 19 7.94 6.23 -28.86
CA GLU A 19 8.68 6.61 -30.06
C GLU A 19 8.96 8.12 -30.18
N ASN A 20 8.29 8.96 -29.38
CA ASN A 20 8.45 10.41 -29.36
C ASN A 20 9.30 10.91 -28.17
N ASP A 21 9.88 9.99 -27.39
CA ASP A 21 10.73 10.31 -26.25
C ASP A 21 12.20 9.97 -26.51
N ASP A 22 13.12 10.83 -26.05
CA ASP A 22 14.53 10.49 -25.98
C ASP A 22 14.76 9.24 -25.11
N ALA A 23 15.70 8.39 -25.53
CA ALA A 23 15.98 7.11 -24.87
C ALA A 23 16.35 7.26 -23.38
N ASN A 24 17.04 8.35 -22.99
CA ASN A 24 17.37 8.58 -21.58
C ASN A 24 16.12 8.90 -20.75
N ARG A 25 15.12 9.57 -21.36
CA ARG A 25 13.84 9.87 -20.71
C ARG A 25 12.97 8.64 -20.59
N ALA A 26 12.91 7.81 -21.63
CA ALA A 26 12.28 6.50 -21.59
C ALA A 26 12.85 5.60 -20.47
N LEU A 27 14.18 5.57 -20.32
CA LEU A 27 14.86 4.84 -19.24
C LEU A 27 14.46 5.37 -17.86
N MET A 28 14.48 6.69 -17.68
CA MET A 28 14.06 7.33 -16.44
C MET A 28 12.59 7.04 -16.12
N GLY A 29 11.70 7.15 -17.11
CA GLY A 29 10.29 6.85 -17.00
C GLY A 29 10.02 5.41 -16.55
N SER A 30 10.67 4.44 -17.22
CA SER A 30 10.59 3.02 -16.86
C SER A 30 11.08 2.76 -15.43
N ASN A 31 12.13 3.46 -14.98
CA ASN A 31 12.65 3.33 -13.62
C ASN A 31 11.74 3.97 -12.56
N MET A 32 11.13 5.11 -12.87
CA MET A 32 10.24 5.83 -11.95
C MET A 32 8.90 5.11 -11.77
N GLN A 33 8.37 4.47 -12.81
CA GLN A 33 7.15 3.65 -12.70
C GLN A 33 7.29 2.56 -11.64
N ARG A 34 8.47 1.92 -11.53
CA ARG A 34 8.76 0.90 -10.48
C ARG A 34 8.80 1.46 -9.06
N GLN A 35 8.86 2.78 -8.91
CA GLN A 35 8.96 3.49 -7.64
C GLN A 35 7.62 4.09 -7.19
N ALA A 36 6.56 3.91 -8.00
CA ALA A 36 5.23 4.42 -7.71
C ALA A 36 4.63 3.70 -6.50
N VAL A 37 3.99 4.45 -5.62
CA VAL A 37 3.34 3.92 -4.41
C VAL A 37 1.87 3.64 -4.71
N PRO A 38 1.32 2.51 -4.24
CA PRO A 38 -0.12 2.26 -4.30
C PRO A 38 -0.91 3.36 -3.60
N LEU A 39 -1.87 3.93 -4.33
CA LEU A 39 -2.78 4.96 -3.85
C LEU A 39 -3.98 4.32 -3.13
N LEU A 40 -4.68 5.12 -2.32
CA LEU A 40 -5.90 4.70 -1.63
C LEU A 40 -7.00 4.27 -2.60
N SER A 41 -7.17 5.04 -3.68
CA SER A 41 -7.99 4.71 -4.83
C SER A 41 -7.07 4.65 -6.04
N ALA A 42 -6.99 3.49 -6.68
CA ALA A 42 -6.31 3.34 -7.95
C ALA A 42 -7.21 3.85 -9.09
N GLU A 43 -6.61 4.17 -10.23
CA GLU A 43 -7.35 4.51 -11.46
C GLU A 43 -6.53 4.09 -12.67
N ALA A 44 -7.16 3.35 -13.59
CA ALA A 44 -6.54 2.94 -14.83
C ALA A 44 -6.13 4.16 -15.68
N PRO A 45 -4.99 4.11 -16.39
CA PRO A 45 -4.57 5.21 -17.25
C PRO A 45 -5.54 5.39 -18.42
N LEU A 46 -6.03 6.62 -18.64
CA LEU A 46 -6.86 6.92 -19.81
C LEU A 46 -6.12 6.73 -21.13
N VAL A 47 -4.79 6.90 -21.12
CA VAL A 47 -3.92 6.65 -22.27
C VAL A 47 -2.97 5.52 -21.90
N GLY A 48 -3.31 4.29 -22.24
CA GLY A 48 -2.52 3.09 -21.98
C GLY A 48 -1.79 2.59 -23.22
N THR A 49 -1.21 1.39 -23.13
CA THR A 49 -0.64 0.68 -24.29
C THR A 49 -1.33 -0.64 -24.58
N GLY A 50 -2.21 -1.09 -23.70
CA GLY A 50 -2.93 -2.37 -23.75
C GLY A 50 -2.18 -3.53 -23.09
N ILE A 51 -0.98 -3.28 -22.53
CA ILE A 51 -0.23 -4.29 -21.77
C ILE A 51 -0.60 -4.27 -20.28
N GLU A 52 -1.26 -3.21 -19.81
CA GLU A 52 -1.68 -3.00 -18.43
C GLU A 52 -2.43 -4.21 -17.87
N GLY A 53 -3.41 -4.73 -18.61
CA GLY A 53 -4.18 -5.91 -18.22
C GLY A 53 -3.39 -7.23 -18.26
N VAL A 54 -2.31 -7.32 -19.05
CA VAL A 54 -1.40 -8.48 -19.02
C VAL A 54 -0.54 -8.43 -17.77
N VAL A 55 0.03 -7.26 -17.46
CA VAL A 55 0.90 -7.06 -16.29
C VAL A 55 0.12 -7.28 -14.99
N ALA A 56 -1.09 -6.75 -14.89
CA ALA A 56 -1.94 -6.93 -13.71
C ALA A 56 -2.25 -8.42 -13.46
N ARG A 57 -2.65 -9.16 -14.50
CA ARG A 57 -2.94 -10.60 -14.41
C ARG A 57 -1.72 -11.45 -14.07
N ASP A 58 -0.60 -11.24 -14.78
CA ASP A 58 0.59 -12.07 -14.62
C ASP A 58 1.39 -11.76 -13.33
N SER A 59 1.17 -10.58 -12.73
CA SER A 59 1.84 -10.19 -11.47
C SER A 59 1.38 -11.00 -10.25
N GLY A 60 0.18 -11.59 -10.29
CA GLY A 60 -0.48 -12.20 -9.13
C GLY A 60 -0.94 -11.20 -8.06
N ALA A 61 -0.95 -9.90 -8.37
CA ALA A 61 -1.53 -8.87 -7.49
C ALA A 61 -3.06 -8.95 -7.47
N ALA A 62 -3.67 -9.11 -8.64
CA ALA A 62 -5.10 -9.37 -8.79
C ALA A 62 -5.40 -10.87 -8.60
N ILE A 63 -6.59 -11.18 -8.09
CA ILE A 63 -7.05 -12.57 -7.94
C ILE A 63 -7.82 -12.96 -9.19
N MET A 64 -7.43 -14.07 -9.82
CA MET A 64 -8.12 -14.65 -10.97
C MET A 64 -8.90 -15.92 -10.59
N ALA A 65 -10.03 -16.13 -11.25
CA ALA A 65 -10.80 -17.37 -11.13
C ALA A 65 -10.02 -18.54 -11.74
N LYS A 66 -9.78 -19.59 -10.95
CA LYS A 66 -9.12 -20.83 -11.38
C LYS A 66 -10.01 -21.67 -12.31
N ARG A 67 -11.33 -21.62 -12.08
CA ARG A 67 -12.36 -22.35 -12.81
C ARG A 67 -13.51 -21.42 -13.15
N ALA A 68 -14.21 -21.73 -14.23
CA ALA A 68 -15.47 -21.07 -14.54
C ALA A 68 -16.53 -21.48 -13.52
N GLY A 69 -17.39 -20.53 -13.16
CA GLY A 69 -18.37 -20.76 -12.11
C GLY A 69 -19.29 -19.57 -11.87
N VAL A 70 -20.13 -19.70 -10.85
CA VAL A 70 -21.05 -18.64 -10.41
C VAL A 70 -20.64 -18.20 -9.01
N ILE A 71 -20.61 -16.89 -8.78
CA ILE A 71 -20.32 -16.33 -7.47
C ILE A 71 -21.47 -16.64 -6.50
N ASP A 72 -21.19 -17.42 -5.45
CA ASP A 72 -22.20 -17.81 -4.45
C ASP A 72 -22.21 -16.81 -3.27
N GLN A 73 -21.02 -16.41 -2.80
CA GLN A 73 -20.87 -15.44 -1.70
C GLN A 73 -19.70 -14.49 -1.93
N ILE A 74 -19.86 -13.24 -1.49
CA ILE A 74 -18.81 -12.22 -1.48
C ILE A 74 -18.78 -11.57 -0.10
N ASP A 75 -17.59 -11.50 0.46
CA ASP A 75 -17.26 -10.69 1.63
C ASP A 75 -16.03 -9.82 1.29
N ALA A 76 -15.76 -8.80 2.10
CA ALA A 76 -14.56 -7.98 1.98
C ALA A 76 -13.25 -8.78 2.15
N GLN A 77 -13.30 -9.98 2.75
CA GLN A 77 -12.14 -10.85 3.00
C GLN A 77 -12.03 -12.07 2.08
N ARG A 78 -13.13 -12.51 1.47
CA ARG A 78 -13.14 -13.72 0.64
C ARG A 78 -14.24 -13.71 -0.43
N ILE A 79 -14.00 -14.45 -1.50
CA ILE A 79 -14.96 -14.70 -2.59
C ILE A 79 -15.14 -16.21 -2.68
N VAL A 80 -16.38 -16.67 -2.73
CA VAL A 80 -16.72 -18.09 -2.86
C VAL A 80 -17.36 -18.32 -4.22
N ILE A 81 -16.71 -19.15 -5.03
CA ILE A 81 -17.15 -19.47 -6.39
C ILE A 81 -17.58 -20.93 -6.42
N ARG A 82 -18.81 -21.16 -6.88
CA ARG A 82 -19.30 -22.50 -7.20
C ARG A 82 -18.86 -22.83 -8.62
N ALA A 83 -17.94 -23.79 -8.75
CA ALA A 83 -17.42 -24.21 -10.05
C ALA A 83 -18.52 -24.88 -10.88
N THR A 84 -18.63 -24.49 -12.15
CA THR A 84 -19.53 -25.11 -13.14
C THR A 84 -18.79 -26.06 -14.07
N GLU A 85 -17.49 -25.83 -14.26
CA GLU A 85 -16.61 -26.58 -15.15
C GLU A 85 -15.39 -27.13 -14.37
N ASP A 86 -14.61 -28.03 -14.99
CA ASP A 86 -13.41 -28.64 -14.39
C ASP A 86 -13.69 -29.31 -13.02
N LEU A 87 -14.77 -30.10 -12.95
CA LEU A 87 -15.14 -30.89 -11.76
C LEU A 87 -14.54 -32.30 -11.84
N GLU A 88 -13.43 -32.52 -11.15
CA GLU A 88 -12.83 -33.86 -11.02
C GLU A 88 -13.57 -34.72 -9.97
N LEU A 89 -13.49 -36.05 -10.11
CA LEU A 89 -14.04 -37.01 -9.14
C LEU A 89 -13.33 -36.84 -7.78
N GLY A 90 -14.03 -36.29 -6.80
CA GLY A 90 -13.50 -36.03 -5.45
C GLY A 90 -13.26 -34.55 -5.13
N ASP A 91 -13.48 -33.64 -6.08
CA ASP A 91 -13.42 -32.20 -5.83
C ASP A 91 -14.67 -31.70 -5.08
N ALA A 92 -14.51 -30.69 -4.23
CA ALA A 92 -15.61 -30.08 -3.49
C ALA A 92 -16.54 -29.25 -4.40
N GLY A 93 -16.08 -28.91 -5.61
CA GLY A 93 -16.82 -28.07 -6.57
C GLY A 93 -16.94 -26.61 -6.13
N VAL A 94 -16.08 -26.18 -5.22
CA VAL A 94 -16.03 -24.84 -4.65
C VAL A 94 -14.61 -24.35 -4.65
N ASP A 95 -14.43 -23.11 -5.07
CA ASP A 95 -13.18 -22.39 -4.91
C ASP A 95 -13.40 -21.21 -3.94
N ILE A 96 -12.67 -21.24 -2.82
CA ILE A 96 -12.62 -20.13 -1.86
C ILE A 96 -11.36 -19.31 -2.11
N TYR A 97 -11.54 -18.05 -2.48
CA TYR A 97 -10.47 -17.10 -2.72
C TYR A 97 -10.37 -16.15 -1.54
N ARG A 98 -9.29 -16.25 -0.77
CA ARG A 98 -9.01 -15.35 0.35
C ARG A 98 -8.23 -14.14 -0.12
N MET A 99 -8.76 -12.96 0.18
CA MET A 99 -8.12 -11.68 -0.14
C MET A 99 -7.14 -11.26 0.95
N ARG A 100 -6.07 -10.60 0.54
CA ARG A 100 -5.10 -9.93 1.41
C ARG A 100 -5.64 -8.53 1.72
N LYS A 101 -5.89 -8.27 3.00
CA LYS A 101 -6.43 -6.98 3.48
C LYS A 101 -5.38 -6.27 4.32
N PHE A 102 -5.08 -5.03 3.94
CA PHE A 102 -4.17 -4.12 4.66
C PHE A 102 -2.88 -4.79 5.15
N GLN A 103 -2.22 -5.56 4.28
CA GLN A 103 -0.95 -6.21 4.61
C GLN A 103 0.23 -5.29 4.29
N ARG A 104 1.25 -5.33 5.14
CA ARG A 104 2.51 -4.61 4.92
C ARG A 104 3.27 -5.22 3.73
N SER A 105 3.76 -4.37 2.82
CA SER A 105 4.75 -4.74 1.81
C SER A 105 6.18 -4.58 2.34
N ASN A 106 7.16 -5.10 1.60
CA ASN A 106 8.58 -4.94 1.93
C ASN A 106 9.03 -3.47 1.98
N GLN A 107 8.38 -2.59 1.22
CA GLN A 107 8.66 -1.14 1.19
C GLN A 107 7.74 -0.35 2.12
N ASN A 108 7.09 -1.00 3.10
CA ASN A 108 6.14 -0.40 4.03
C ASN A 108 4.90 0.23 3.36
N THR A 109 4.58 -0.18 2.13
CA THR A 109 3.32 0.22 1.48
C THR A 109 2.20 -0.76 1.83
N CYS A 110 0.97 -0.41 1.49
CA CYS A 110 -0.20 -1.25 1.74
C CYS A 110 -0.52 -2.18 0.56
N ILE A 111 -0.65 -3.48 0.85
CA ILE A 111 -1.25 -4.48 -0.04
C ILE A 111 -2.69 -4.68 0.43
N ASN A 112 -3.63 -4.23 -0.40
CA ASN A 112 -5.06 -4.42 -0.16
C ASN A 112 -5.72 -4.91 -1.44
N GLN A 113 -6.59 -5.91 -1.30
CA GLN A 113 -7.38 -6.47 -2.39
C GLN A 113 -8.87 -6.15 -2.20
N THR A 114 -9.56 -5.86 -3.30
CA THR A 114 -10.99 -5.49 -3.31
C THR A 114 -11.76 -6.33 -4.33
N PRO A 115 -12.92 -6.89 -3.95
CA PRO A 115 -13.72 -7.67 -4.87
C PRO A 115 -14.30 -6.80 -5.99
N LEU A 116 -14.32 -7.31 -7.22
CA LEU A 116 -14.90 -6.65 -8.39
C LEU A 116 -16.28 -7.21 -8.78
N VAL A 117 -16.47 -8.50 -8.55
CA VAL A 117 -17.65 -9.24 -8.97
C VAL A 117 -18.84 -9.01 -8.03
N THR A 118 -20.04 -9.37 -8.49
CA THR A 118 -21.28 -9.35 -7.71
C THR A 118 -21.84 -10.75 -7.47
N VAL A 119 -22.64 -10.92 -6.41
CA VAL A 119 -23.25 -12.23 -6.08
C VAL A 119 -24.21 -12.64 -7.20
N GLY A 120 -24.06 -13.87 -7.70
CA GLY A 120 -24.84 -14.40 -8.82
C GLY A 120 -24.23 -14.16 -10.20
N GLN A 121 -23.15 -13.38 -10.32
CA GLN A 121 -22.42 -13.20 -11.58
C GLN A 121 -21.75 -14.52 -12.01
N THR A 122 -21.78 -14.81 -13.31
CA THR A 122 -21.02 -15.90 -13.91
C THR A 122 -19.64 -15.40 -14.29
N VAL A 123 -18.59 -16.14 -13.92
CA VAL A 123 -17.21 -15.80 -14.23
C VAL A 123 -16.55 -16.91 -15.05
N SER A 124 -15.66 -16.50 -15.94
CA SER A 124 -14.88 -17.38 -16.79
C SER A 124 -13.53 -17.73 -16.15
N LYS A 125 -12.92 -18.84 -16.60
CA LYS A 125 -11.58 -19.23 -16.18
C LYS A 125 -10.55 -18.15 -16.56
N GLY A 126 -9.78 -17.68 -15.59
CA GLY A 126 -8.78 -16.62 -15.76
C GLY A 126 -9.33 -15.19 -15.70
N GLU A 127 -10.63 -15.00 -15.44
CA GLU A 127 -11.23 -13.69 -15.23
C GLU A 127 -10.79 -13.11 -13.88
N VAL A 128 -10.56 -11.78 -13.83
CA VAL A 128 -10.15 -11.10 -12.60
C VAL A 128 -11.38 -10.88 -11.71
N ILE A 129 -11.37 -11.48 -10.52
CA ILE A 129 -12.48 -11.43 -9.57
C ILE A 129 -12.25 -10.43 -8.43
N ALA A 130 -10.99 -10.09 -8.16
CA ALA A 130 -10.62 -9.07 -7.19
C ALA A 130 -9.36 -8.32 -7.65
N ASP A 131 -9.41 -7.00 -7.53
CA ASP A 131 -8.25 -6.14 -7.74
C ASP A 131 -7.28 -6.20 -6.56
N GLY A 132 -6.02 -5.93 -6.85
CA GLY A 132 -4.95 -5.78 -5.89
C GLY A 132 -4.47 -4.34 -5.73
N PRO A 133 -3.30 -4.15 -5.10
CA PRO A 133 -2.71 -2.82 -5.00
C PRO A 133 -2.32 -2.32 -6.39
N SER A 134 -2.66 -1.06 -6.69
CA SER A 134 -2.38 -0.44 -8.00
C SER A 134 -2.95 -1.20 -9.19
N THR A 135 -4.16 -1.75 -9.05
CA THR A 135 -4.95 -2.25 -10.17
C THR A 135 -6.37 -1.69 -10.12
N ASP A 136 -6.98 -1.56 -11.28
CA ASP A 136 -8.35 -1.05 -11.46
C ASP A 136 -9.01 -1.82 -12.60
N MET A 137 -10.09 -2.54 -12.30
CA MET A 137 -10.83 -3.40 -13.24
C MET A 137 -9.94 -4.42 -13.98
N GLY A 138 -8.93 -4.96 -13.29
CA GLY A 138 -7.98 -5.90 -13.87
C GLY A 138 -6.88 -5.28 -14.75
N GLU A 139 -6.78 -3.95 -14.82
CA GLU A 139 -5.67 -3.23 -15.44
C GLU A 139 -4.69 -2.66 -14.41
N LEU A 140 -3.44 -2.43 -14.83
CA LEU A 140 -2.41 -1.84 -13.97
C LEU A 140 -2.64 -0.33 -13.81
N ALA A 141 -2.82 0.10 -12.58
CA ALA A 141 -3.17 1.46 -12.18
C ALA A 141 -2.15 2.02 -11.14
N LEU A 142 -0.98 2.44 -11.62
CA LEU A 142 0.12 2.93 -10.76
C LEU A 142 -0.07 4.36 -10.22
N GLY A 143 -1.01 5.12 -10.78
CA GLY A 143 -1.17 6.55 -10.55
C GLY A 143 -2.61 7.03 -10.77
N LYS A 144 -2.76 8.30 -11.11
CA LYS A 144 -4.05 8.96 -11.36
C LYS A 144 -3.99 9.84 -12.60
N ASN A 145 -5.12 9.93 -13.30
CA ASN A 145 -5.31 10.88 -14.38
C ASN A 145 -5.66 12.24 -13.78
N VAL A 146 -4.91 13.29 -14.11
CA VAL A 146 -5.16 14.64 -13.58
C VAL A 146 -5.14 15.70 -14.67
N VAL A 147 -5.87 16.79 -14.45
CA VAL A 147 -5.89 17.92 -15.38
C VAL A 147 -4.62 18.75 -15.19
N VAL A 148 -3.78 18.79 -16.22
CA VAL A 148 -2.51 19.51 -16.22
C VAL A 148 -2.56 20.70 -17.17
N ALA A 149 -1.87 21.79 -16.80
CA ALA A 149 -1.60 22.91 -17.69
C ALA A 149 -0.09 23.15 -17.82
N PHE A 150 0.39 23.34 -19.04
CA PHE A 150 1.80 23.66 -19.32
C PHE A 150 2.01 25.17 -19.41
N MET A 151 2.24 25.82 -18.27
CA MET A 151 2.49 27.24 -18.18
C MET A 151 3.37 27.60 -16.97
N PRO A 152 4.20 28.65 -17.05
CA PRO A 152 4.87 29.17 -15.87
C PRO A 152 3.86 29.79 -14.89
N TRP A 153 4.05 29.56 -13.60
CA TRP A 153 3.19 30.12 -12.55
C TRP A 153 4.01 30.76 -11.43
N ASN A 154 4.23 32.08 -11.51
CA ASN A 154 4.87 32.91 -10.48
C ASN A 154 6.17 32.33 -9.87
N GLY A 155 6.94 31.57 -10.65
CA GLY A 155 8.17 30.90 -10.20
C GLY A 155 7.96 29.65 -9.32
N TYR A 156 6.73 29.28 -8.98
CA TYR A 156 6.47 28.09 -8.16
C TYR A 156 6.74 26.78 -8.88
N ASN A 157 6.67 26.76 -10.22
CA ASN A 157 7.10 25.64 -11.04
C ASN A 157 8.47 25.87 -11.69
N TYR A 158 9.37 26.60 -11.01
CA TYR A 158 10.75 26.78 -11.46
C TYR A 158 11.50 25.45 -11.51
N GLU A 159 12.37 25.30 -12.52
CA GLU A 159 13.00 24.04 -12.91
C GLU A 159 11.98 22.90 -13.07
N ASP A 160 12.04 21.92 -12.17
CA ASP A 160 11.20 20.72 -12.13
C ASP A 160 10.18 20.77 -11.00
N SER A 161 9.97 21.94 -10.40
CA SER A 161 8.99 22.08 -9.34
C SER A 161 7.58 21.95 -9.90
N ILE A 162 6.69 21.35 -9.11
CA ILE A 162 5.30 21.11 -9.48
C ILE A 162 4.40 21.90 -8.54
N LEU A 163 3.45 22.62 -9.14
CA LEU A 163 2.36 23.25 -8.42
C LEU A 163 1.16 22.31 -8.40
N ILE A 164 0.50 22.17 -7.25
CA ILE A 164 -0.74 21.39 -7.14
C ILE A 164 -1.87 22.24 -6.59
N SER A 165 -3.09 21.94 -7.03
CA SER A 165 -4.33 22.47 -6.47
C SER A 165 -4.63 21.84 -5.11
N GLU A 166 -5.19 22.62 -4.18
CA GLU A 166 -5.70 22.14 -2.90
C GLU A 166 -6.73 21.01 -3.06
N ARG A 167 -7.49 21.02 -4.17
CA ARG A 167 -8.43 19.95 -4.52
C ARG A 167 -7.77 18.56 -4.43
N VAL A 168 -6.56 18.44 -4.95
CA VAL A 168 -5.82 17.17 -5.03
C VAL A 168 -5.51 16.62 -3.64
N ALA A 169 -5.19 17.51 -2.69
CA ALA A 169 -4.90 17.14 -1.30
C ALA A 169 -6.18 16.93 -0.47
N ARG A 170 -7.22 17.73 -0.73
CA ARG A 170 -8.52 17.65 -0.05
C ARG A 170 -9.29 16.38 -0.41
N ASP A 171 -9.34 16.06 -1.70
CA ASP A 171 -10.12 14.93 -2.24
C ASP A 171 -9.32 13.60 -2.19
N ASP A 172 -8.18 13.58 -1.47
CA ASP A 172 -7.33 12.40 -1.24
C ASP A 172 -6.86 11.67 -2.52
N VAL A 173 -6.70 12.41 -3.63
CA VAL A 173 -6.38 11.86 -4.96
C VAL A 173 -5.09 11.04 -4.97
N PHE A 174 -4.02 11.54 -4.32
CA PHE A 174 -2.71 10.87 -4.22
C PHE A 174 -2.38 10.43 -2.78
N THR A 175 -3.39 10.20 -1.95
CA THR A 175 -3.16 9.70 -0.59
C THR A 175 -2.76 8.23 -0.65
N SER A 176 -1.68 7.88 0.05
CA SER A 176 -1.15 6.51 0.13
C SER A 176 -1.20 5.97 1.55
N ILE A 177 -1.43 4.67 1.70
CA ILE A 177 -1.38 3.99 3.00
C ILE A 177 0.01 3.36 3.17
N HIS A 178 0.66 3.70 4.27
CA HIS A 178 1.92 3.09 4.69
C HIS A 178 1.68 2.27 5.94
N ILE A 179 2.29 1.09 6.02
CA ILE A 179 2.17 0.21 7.18
C ILE A 179 3.57 -0.03 7.72
N GLU A 180 3.79 0.49 8.92
CA GLU A 180 5.06 0.41 9.62
C GLU A 180 5.00 -0.68 10.68
N GLU A 181 6.05 -1.50 10.72
CA GLU A 181 6.19 -2.58 11.69
C GLU A 181 7.13 -2.13 12.80
N PHE A 182 6.62 -2.18 14.03
CA PHE A 182 7.38 -1.99 15.25
C PHE A 182 7.46 -3.34 15.96
N GLU A 183 8.66 -3.75 16.36
CA GLU A 183 8.86 -5.01 17.06
C GLU A 183 9.61 -4.81 18.37
N VAL A 184 9.22 -5.59 19.37
CA VAL A 184 9.95 -5.69 20.64
C VAL A 184 10.00 -7.15 21.08
N ALA A 185 11.15 -7.54 21.60
CA ALA A 185 11.38 -8.86 22.15
C ALA A 185 11.64 -8.75 23.66
N ALA A 186 10.98 -9.60 24.42
CA ALA A 186 11.27 -9.85 25.83
C ALA A 186 12.30 -10.98 25.91
N ARG A 187 13.46 -10.66 26.47
CA ARG A 187 14.62 -11.57 26.54
C ARG A 187 14.89 -12.04 27.94
N ASP A 188 15.40 -13.25 28.06
CA ASP A 188 15.99 -13.73 29.29
C ASP A 188 17.40 -13.16 29.45
N THR A 189 17.62 -12.35 30.49
CA THR A 189 18.90 -11.71 30.76
C THR A 189 19.56 -12.33 31.98
N LYS A 190 20.86 -12.10 32.15
CA LYS A 190 21.60 -12.61 33.33
C LYS A 190 21.07 -12.09 34.67
N LEU A 191 20.41 -10.93 34.67
CA LEU A 191 19.84 -10.31 35.88
C LEU A 191 18.40 -10.76 36.15
N GLY A 192 17.79 -11.48 35.21
CA GLY A 192 16.39 -11.91 35.25
C GLY A 192 15.70 -11.77 33.88
N PRO A 193 14.51 -12.35 33.74
CA PRO A 193 13.72 -12.21 32.51
C PRO A 193 13.22 -10.76 32.36
N GLU A 194 13.24 -10.25 31.14
CA GLU A 194 12.46 -9.06 30.78
C GLU A 194 10.99 -9.44 30.68
N GLU A 195 10.12 -8.55 31.16
CA GLU A 195 8.68 -8.78 31.20
C GLU A 195 7.95 -7.71 30.38
N ILE A 196 6.87 -8.15 29.71
CA ILE A 196 5.92 -7.25 29.03
C ILE A 196 4.75 -7.05 29.98
N THR A 197 4.58 -5.83 30.46
CA THR A 197 3.59 -5.48 31.47
C THR A 197 3.16 -4.02 31.33
N ARG A 198 1.96 -3.72 31.82
CA ARG A 198 1.44 -2.36 31.94
C ARG A 198 2.05 -1.59 33.12
N ASP A 199 2.63 -2.27 34.11
CA ASP A 199 3.25 -1.65 35.30
C ASP A 199 4.66 -1.13 34.97
N ILE A 200 4.74 0.12 34.49
CA ILE A 200 5.98 0.76 34.03
C ILE A 200 6.39 1.85 35.03
N PRO A 201 7.64 1.86 35.53
CA PRO A 201 8.08 2.85 36.50
C PRO A 201 8.12 4.26 35.91
N ASN A 202 7.71 5.26 36.69
CA ASN A 202 7.76 6.69 36.36
C ASN A 202 6.92 7.11 35.13
N VAL A 203 5.91 6.32 34.76
CA VAL A 203 4.96 6.64 33.69
C VAL A 203 3.58 6.95 34.29
N GLY A 204 2.97 8.06 33.87
CA GLY A 204 1.63 8.45 34.33
C GLY A 204 0.51 7.66 33.64
N GLU A 205 -0.65 7.57 34.27
CA GLU A 205 -1.84 6.85 33.74
C GLU A 205 -2.26 7.31 32.33
N GLU A 206 -2.06 8.60 32.00
CA GLU A 206 -2.39 9.13 30.68
C GLU A 206 -1.61 8.45 29.55
N ALA A 207 -0.33 8.13 29.79
CA ALA A 207 0.50 7.43 28.81
C ALA A 207 0.18 5.92 28.74
N LEU A 208 -0.51 5.37 29.74
CA LEU A 208 -0.96 3.97 29.78
C LEU A 208 -2.37 3.78 29.22
N ARG A 209 -3.08 4.87 28.86
CA ARG A 209 -4.49 4.83 28.40
C ARG A 209 -4.73 3.90 27.21
N ASN A 210 -3.74 3.79 26.32
CA ASN A 210 -3.82 3.03 25.09
C ASN A 210 -3.40 1.56 25.25
N LEU A 211 -2.91 1.16 26.45
CA LEU A 211 -2.43 -0.19 26.73
C LEU A 211 -3.51 -1.05 27.41
N ASP A 212 -3.56 -2.31 27.02
CA ASP A 212 -4.36 -3.34 27.67
C ASP A 212 -3.73 -3.80 29.00
N GLU A 213 -4.42 -4.72 29.68
CA GLU A 213 -3.95 -5.28 30.96
C GLU A 213 -2.62 -6.03 30.82
N ALA A 214 -2.30 -6.55 29.63
CA ALA A 214 -1.02 -7.20 29.32
C ALA A 214 0.10 -6.20 28.98
N GLY A 215 -0.20 -4.89 28.89
CA GLY A 215 0.75 -3.85 28.52
C GLY A 215 0.97 -3.72 27.02
N ILE A 216 0.01 -4.12 26.18
CA ILE A 216 0.07 -4.07 24.72
C ILE A 216 -1.01 -3.10 24.20
N VAL A 217 -0.68 -2.32 23.18
CA VAL A 217 -1.62 -1.36 22.60
C VAL A 217 -2.86 -2.01 21.98
N TYR A 218 -4.02 -1.36 22.13
CA TYR A 218 -5.26 -1.79 21.50
C TYR A 218 -5.24 -1.64 19.97
N ILE A 219 -5.85 -2.59 19.26
CA ILE A 219 -6.11 -2.47 17.83
C ILE A 219 -7.17 -1.39 17.62
N GLY A 220 -6.91 -0.45 16.71
CA GLY A 220 -7.74 0.73 16.46
C GLY A 220 -7.37 1.95 17.29
N ALA A 221 -6.37 1.88 18.17
CA ALA A 221 -5.87 3.04 18.88
C ALA A 221 -5.12 3.99 17.93
N ASP A 222 -5.41 5.28 18.02
CA ASP A 222 -4.62 6.33 17.39
C ASP A 222 -3.45 6.67 18.29
N VAL A 223 -2.25 6.63 17.72
CA VAL A 223 -0.99 6.81 18.44
C VAL A 223 -0.16 7.94 17.83
N GLU A 224 0.45 8.71 18.71
CA GLU A 224 1.31 9.85 18.39
C GLU A 224 2.78 9.57 18.74
N PRO A 225 3.74 10.35 18.20
CA PRO A 225 5.14 10.19 18.55
C PRO A 225 5.40 10.21 20.06
N GLY A 226 6.06 9.18 20.58
CA GLY A 226 6.38 9.04 22.00
C GLY A 226 5.41 8.18 22.82
N ASP A 227 4.23 7.86 22.28
CA ASP A 227 3.27 6.94 22.88
C ASP A 227 3.87 5.53 23.03
N ILE A 228 3.47 4.83 24.10
CA ILE A 228 3.92 3.48 24.38
C ILE A 228 3.05 2.48 23.61
N LEU A 229 3.68 1.66 22.76
CA LEU A 229 3.01 0.59 22.02
C LEU A 229 3.02 -0.72 22.80
N VAL A 230 4.13 -1.02 23.46
CA VAL A 230 4.30 -2.23 24.27
C VAL A 230 5.14 -1.88 25.48
N GLY A 231 4.55 -2.00 26.67
CA GLY A 231 5.23 -1.85 27.94
C GLY A 231 6.25 -2.95 28.14
N LYS A 232 7.52 -2.59 28.37
CA LYS A 232 8.59 -3.54 28.65
C LYS A 232 9.46 -3.04 29.80
N ILE A 233 9.70 -3.93 30.75
CA ILE A 233 10.59 -3.70 31.88
C ILE A 233 11.81 -4.62 31.81
N THR A 234 12.99 -4.04 32.05
CA THR A 234 14.24 -4.80 32.15
C THR A 234 14.78 -4.72 33.58
N PRO A 235 15.10 -5.86 34.23
CA PRO A 235 15.76 -5.86 35.54
C PRO A 235 17.09 -5.08 35.49
N LYS A 236 17.28 -4.18 36.46
CA LYS A 236 18.47 -3.33 36.57
C LYS A 236 19.23 -3.68 37.84
N GLY A 237 20.55 -3.82 37.74
CA GLY A 237 21.41 -3.93 38.92
C GLY A 237 21.51 -2.62 39.71
N GLU A 238 21.75 -2.72 41.01
CA GLU A 238 21.97 -1.54 41.85
C GLU A 238 23.17 -0.72 41.34
N SER A 239 22.91 0.53 40.97
CA SER A 239 23.94 1.49 40.57
C SER A 239 24.32 2.34 41.80
N PRO A 240 25.62 2.63 42.03
CA PRO A 240 26.03 3.50 43.12
C PRO A 240 25.49 4.92 42.86
N MET A 241 24.60 5.40 43.74
CA MET A 241 23.99 6.73 43.65
C MET A 241 24.91 7.80 44.23
N THR A 242 24.87 9.00 43.63
CA THR A 242 25.60 10.15 44.15
C THR A 242 24.98 10.65 45.47
N PRO A 243 25.72 11.40 46.31
CA PRO A 243 25.18 11.98 47.54
C PRO A 243 23.92 12.81 47.32
N GLU A 244 23.83 13.53 46.19
CA GLU A 244 22.70 14.38 45.81
C GLU A 244 21.45 13.54 45.50
N GLU A 245 21.61 12.46 44.73
CA GLU A 245 20.52 11.53 44.42
C GLU A 245 20.03 10.81 45.69
N LYS A 246 20.94 10.42 46.58
CA LYS A 246 20.60 9.83 47.88
C LYS A 246 19.80 10.79 48.75
N LEU A 247 20.20 12.06 48.79
CA LEU A 247 19.48 13.09 49.55
C LEU A 247 18.09 13.32 48.97
N LEU A 248 17.96 13.45 47.65
CA LEU A 248 16.66 13.64 46.98
C LEU A 248 15.70 12.48 47.31
N ARG A 249 16.17 11.24 47.23
CA ARG A 249 15.36 10.07 47.60
C ARG A 249 14.97 10.04 49.06
N ALA A 250 15.87 10.45 49.96
CA ALA A 250 15.57 10.55 51.38
C ALA A 250 14.49 11.62 51.66
N ILE A 251 14.46 12.70 50.88
CA ILE A 251 13.46 13.78 51.00
C ILE A 251 12.09 13.35 50.44
N PHE A 252 12.06 12.78 49.23
CA PHE A 252 10.81 12.43 48.54
C PHE A 252 10.28 11.03 48.88
N GLY A 253 11.06 10.20 49.58
CA GLY A 253 10.67 8.83 49.94
C GLY A 253 10.53 7.89 48.74
N GLU A 254 11.03 8.28 47.57
CA GLU A 254 10.98 7.46 46.36
C GLU A 254 11.88 6.24 46.50
N LYS A 255 11.27 5.04 46.40
CA LYS A 255 12.03 3.78 46.40
C LYS A 255 12.83 3.66 45.12
N ALA A 256 13.99 3.01 45.20
CA ALA A 256 14.69 2.55 44.01
C ALA A 256 13.76 1.60 43.25
N SER A 257 13.47 1.91 41.98
CA SER A 257 12.92 0.90 41.10
C SER A 257 14.06 -0.02 40.66
N ASP A 258 13.92 -1.31 40.93
CA ASP A 258 14.86 -2.36 40.51
C ASP A 258 14.72 -2.70 39.02
N VAL A 259 13.82 -2.00 38.32
CA VAL A 259 13.52 -2.19 36.90
C VAL A 259 13.70 -0.89 36.13
N ARG A 260 14.03 -1.03 34.84
CA ARG A 260 14.17 0.09 33.91
C ARG A 260 13.10 -0.03 32.81
N ASP A 261 12.48 1.10 32.47
CA ASP A 261 11.64 1.21 31.27
C ASP A 261 12.48 1.01 30.00
N THR A 262 12.17 -0.04 29.26
CA THR A 262 12.71 -0.37 27.93
C THR A 262 11.59 -0.62 26.94
N SER A 263 10.44 0.02 27.17
CA SER A 263 9.22 -0.09 26.39
C SER A 263 9.40 0.35 24.94
N LEU A 264 8.61 -0.25 24.07
CA LEU A 264 8.51 0.13 22.67
C LEU A 264 7.64 1.37 22.55
N ARG A 265 8.20 2.43 21.95
CA ARG A 265 7.51 3.71 21.72
C ARG A 265 7.44 4.03 20.23
N VAL A 266 6.42 4.78 19.83
CA VAL A 266 6.31 5.34 18.49
C VAL A 266 7.48 6.29 18.23
N LYS A 267 8.15 6.16 17.08
CA LYS A 267 9.32 6.98 16.75
C LYS A 267 8.91 8.43 16.48
N PRO A 268 9.82 9.40 16.68
CA PRO A 268 9.59 10.78 16.28
C PRO A 268 9.24 10.90 14.79
N GLY A 269 8.09 11.51 14.50
CA GLY A 269 7.59 11.73 13.13
C GLY A 269 6.62 10.66 12.62
N ASP A 270 6.55 9.50 13.25
CA ASP A 270 5.59 8.46 12.90
C ASP A 270 4.31 8.64 13.72
N TYR A 271 3.16 8.50 13.10
CA TYR A 271 1.84 8.62 13.73
C TYR A 271 0.84 7.79 12.94
N GLY A 272 -0.25 7.36 13.55
CA GLY A 272 -1.30 6.67 12.83
C GLY A 272 -2.14 5.77 13.71
N THR A 273 -2.86 4.85 13.08
CA THR A 273 -3.76 3.94 13.77
C THR A 273 -3.15 2.55 13.83
N VAL A 274 -3.19 1.91 15.00
CA VAL A 274 -2.75 0.52 15.14
C VAL A 274 -3.74 -0.40 14.40
N VAL A 275 -3.27 -1.10 13.38
CA VAL A 275 -4.12 -1.97 12.55
C VAL A 275 -4.06 -3.43 12.94
N GLU A 276 -2.90 -3.90 13.39
CA GLU A 276 -2.69 -5.30 13.72
C GLU A 276 -1.63 -5.42 14.81
N VAL A 277 -1.84 -6.38 15.72
CA VAL A 277 -0.85 -6.76 16.73
C VAL A 277 -0.66 -8.26 16.66
N ARG A 278 0.59 -8.71 16.55
CA ARG A 278 0.96 -10.13 16.58
C ARG A 278 1.80 -10.41 17.81
N VAL A 279 1.41 -11.42 18.56
CA VAL A 279 2.12 -11.89 19.75
C VAL A 279 2.63 -13.29 19.45
N PHE A 280 3.95 -13.44 19.50
CA PHE A 280 4.63 -14.72 19.33
C PHE A 280 5.15 -15.19 20.68
N ASN A 281 4.79 -16.41 21.04
CA ASN A 281 5.16 -17.02 22.31
C ASN A 281 5.98 -18.27 22.08
N ARG A 282 7.09 -18.39 22.82
CA ARG A 282 7.94 -19.57 22.78
C ARG A 282 7.22 -20.78 23.36
N HIS A 283 7.49 -21.96 22.82
CA HIS A 283 7.04 -23.23 23.39
C HIS A 283 7.40 -23.36 24.89
N GLY A 284 6.38 -23.65 25.71
CA GLY A 284 6.54 -23.88 27.15
C GLY A 284 6.42 -22.63 28.04
N VAL A 285 6.26 -21.44 27.45
CA VAL A 285 5.94 -20.21 28.19
C VAL A 285 4.42 -20.11 28.35
N GLU A 286 3.96 -19.70 29.54
CA GLU A 286 2.52 -19.45 29.75
C GLU A 286 2.04 -18.31 28.85
N LYS A 287 0.93 -18.55 28.16
CA LYS A 287 0.32 -17.57 27.27
C LYS A 287 -0.50 -16.59 28.10
N ASP A 288 -0.24 -15.31 27.92
CA ASP A 288 -1.06 -14.23 28.45
C ASP A 288 -2.46 -14.16 27.80
N GLU A 289 -3.39 -13.47 28.47
CA GLU A 289 -4.80 -13.41 28.06
C GLU A 289 -4.98 -12.91 26.63
N ARG A 290 -4.16 -11.94 26.22
CA ARG A 290 -4.15 -11.39 24.86
C ARG A 290 -3.77 -12.43 23.81
N ALA A 291 -2.76 -13.25 24.08
CA ALA A 291 -2.34 -14.31 23.17
C ALA A 291 -3.41 -15.42 23.06
N LEU A 292 -4.07 -15.77 24.17
CA LEU A 292 -5.19 -16.72 24.17
C LEU A 292 -6.40 -16.19 23.40
N GLN A 293 -6.68 -14.88 23.47
CA GLN A 293 -7.74 -14.25 22.70
C GLN A 293 -7.47 -14.38 21.19
N ILE A 294 -6.28 -13.98 20.74
CA ILE A 294 -5.89 -14.04 19.32
C ILE A 294 -5.98 -15.47 18.79
N GLU A 295 -5.54 -16.45 19.57
CA GLU A 295 -5.62 -17.87 19.21
C GLU A 295 -7.07 -18.34 19.01
N ARG A 296 -7.98 -17.95 19.91
CA ARG A 296 -9.41 -18.28 19.79
C ARG A 296 -10.04 -17.67 18.54
N GLU A 297 -9.76 -16.39 18.27
CA GLU A 297 -10.28 -15.69 17.09
C GLU A 297 -9.83 -16.36 15.78
N GLU A 298 -8.58 -16.83 15.70
CA GLU A 298 -8.08 -17.53 14.52
C GLU A 298 -8.71 -18.93 14.37
N VAL A 299 -8.93 -19.65 15.47
CA VAL A 299 -9.64 -20.95 15.44
C VAL A 299 -11.10 -20.78 15.00
N GLU A 300 -11.80 -19.75 15.48
CA GLU A 300 -13.17 -19.44 15.05
C GLU A 300 -13.25 -19.08 13.55
N ARG A 301 -12.22 -18.41 13.03
CA ARG A 301 -12.12 -18.11 11.60
C ARG A 301 -11.95 -19.38 10.77
N LEU A 302 -11.06 -20.28 11.18
CA LEU A 302 -10.88 -21.58 10.54
C LEU A 302 -12.14 -22.45 10.58
N ALA A 303 -12.93 -22.34 11.66
CA ALA A 303 -14.18 -23.08 11.80
C ALA A 303 -15.24 -22.59 10.80
N ARG A 304 -15.34 -21.26 10.59
CA ARG A 304 -16.22 -20.69 9.57
C ARG A 304 -15.88 -21.20 8.17
N ASP A 305 -14.61 -21.18 7.79
CA ASP A 305 -14.17 -21.68 6.47
C ASP A 305 -14.57 -23.15 6.26
N ARG A 306 -14.36 -24.00 7.28
CA ARG A 306 -14.78 -25.41 7.24
C ARG A 306 -16.30 -25.53 7.06
N ASP A 307 -17.08 -24.75 7.82
CA ASP A 307 -18.53 -24.83 7.80
C ASP A 307 -19.11 -24.41 6.44
N ASP A 308 -18.53 -23.40 5.79
CA ASP A 308 -18.95 -22.99 4.43
C ASP A 308 -18.60 -24.04 3.37
N GLU A 309 -17.40 -24.62 3.43
CA GLU A 309 -17.03 -25.74 2.56
C GLU A 309 -18.02 -26.91 2.73
N LEU A 310 -18.42 -27.20 3.97
CA LEU A 310 -19.38 -28.25 4.29
C LEU A 310 -20.78 -27.94 3.78
N VAL A 311 -21.28 -26.70 3.94
CA VAL A 311 -22.61 -26.30 3.45
C VAL A 311 -22.73 -26.43 1.94
N ILE A 312 -21.68 -26.10 1.20
CA ILE A 312 -21.71 -26.17 -0.25
C ILE A 312 -21.50 -27.60 -0.74
N LEU A 313 -20.61 -28.37 -0.09
CA LEU A 313 -20.47 -29.80 -0.32
C LEU A 313 -21.81 -30.50 -0.13
N ASP A 314 -22.50 -30.22 0.98
CA ASP A 314 -23.86 -30.72 1.24
C ASP A 314 -24.79 -30.34 0.10
N ARG A 315 -24.84 -29.05 -0.29
CA ARG A 315 -25.73 -28.59 -1.35
C ARG A 315 -25.50 -29.31 -2.68
N ASN A 316 -24.24 -29.51 -3.09
CA ASN A 316 -23.89 -30.19 -4.33
C ASN A 316 -24.28 -31.68 -4.28
N ILE A 317 -23.88 -32.37 -3.21
CA ILE A 317 -24.17 -33.80 -3.03
C ILE A 317 -25.67 -34.05 -2.95
N TYR A 318 -26.42 -33.23 -2.18
CA TYR A 318 -27.88 -33.37 -2.10
C TYR A 318 -28.58 -33.00 -3.41
N ALA A 319 -28.08 -32.04 -4.19
CA ALA A 319 -28.63 -31.75 -5.52
C ALA A 319 -28.43 -32.93 -6.49
N ARG A 320 -27.25 -33.56 -6.45
CA ARG A 320 -26.96 -34.76 -7.23
C ARG A 320 -27.79 -35.96 -6.76
N LEU A 321 -27.88 -36.16 -5.45
CA LEU A 321 -28.73 -37.18 -4.85
C LEU A 321 -30.19 -36.99 -5.28
N LYS A 322 -30.73 -35.76 -5.20
CA LYS A 322 -32.06 -35.40 -5.69
C LYS A 322 -32.25 -35.83 -7.13
N SER A 323 -31.32 -35.49 -8.03
CA SER A 323 -31.42 -35.87 -9.45
C SER A 323 -31.44 -37.39 -9.69
N ILE A 324 -30.79 -38.17 -8.81
CA ILE A 324 -30.73 -39.63 -8.92
C ILE A 324 -31.99 -40.28 -8.36
N ILE A 325 -32.58 -39.73 -7.30
CA ILE A 325 -33.74 -40.34 -6.61
C ILE A 325 -35.09 -39.85 -7.13
N LEU A 326 -35.15 -38.68 -7.77
CA LEU A 326 -36.41 -38.09 -8.24
C LEU A 326 -37.07 -38.97 -9.32
N GLY A 327 -38.34 -39.31 -9.14
CA GLY A 327 -39.10 -40.17 -10.06
C GLY A 327 -38.83 -41.68 -9.91
N LYS A 328 -38.07 -42.11 -8.90
CA LYS A 328 -37.83 -43.53 -8.59
C LYS A 328 -38.73 -44.04 -7.48
N VAL A 329 -38.89 -45.37 -7.40
CA VAL A 329 -39.72 -46.03 -6.38
C VAL A 329 -38.87 -46.42 -5.17
N ALA A 330 -39.29 -45.98 -3.98
CA ALA A 330 -38.66 -46.34 -2.71
C ALA A 330 -39.35 -47.57 -2.08
N VAL A 331 -38.61 -48.66 -1.91
CA VAL A 331 -39.10 -49.91 -1.26
C VAL A 331 -39.24 -49.71 0.24
N LYS A 332 -38.35 -48.92 0.85
CA LYS A 332 -38.33 -48.64 2.28
C LYS A 332 -37.78 -47.24 2.53
N GLY A 333 -38.40 -46.50 3.44
CA GLY A 333 -37.97 -45.16 3.82
C GLY A 333 -38.04 -44.89 5.34
N PRO A 334 -37.61 -43.70 5.77
CA PRO A 334 -37.71 -43.25 7.16
C PRO A 334 -39.17 -43.12 7.63
N LYS A 335 -39.37 -42.99 8.95
CA LYS A 335 -40.71 -42.85 9.57
C LYS A 335 -41.52 -41.75 8.87
N GLY A 336 -42.58 -42.13 8.16
CA GLY A 336 -43.44 -41.22 7.40
C GLY A 336 -43.61 -41.57 5.92
N VAL A 337 -42.75 -42.43 5.36
CA VAL A 337 -42.81 -42.86 3.95
C VAL A 337 -43.51 -44.23 3.82
N SER A 338 -44.52 -44.33 2.96
CA SER A 338 -45.20 -45.60 2.64
C SER A 338 -44.33 -46.47 1.73
N ALA A 339 -44.32 -47.79 1.97
CA ALA A 339 -43.58 -48.73 1.11
C ALA A 339 -44.09 -48.68 -0.34
N ASN A 340 -43.17 -48.68 -1.32
CA ASN A 340 -43.41 -48.54 -2.76
C ASN A 340 -44.01 -47.19 -3.20
N SER A 341 -43.68 -46.10 -2.51
CA SER A 341 -44.03 -44.76 -2.97
C SER A 341 -43.04 -44.24 -4.01
N GLU A 342 -43.55 -43.54 -5.02
CA GLU A 342 -42.73 -42.75 -5.95
C GLU A 342 -42.16 -41.52 -5.24
N ILE A 343 -40.87 -41.25 -5.47
CA ILE A 343 -40.17 -40.12 -4.88
C ILE A 343 -40.51 -38.86 -5.69
N THR A 344 -41.46 -38.09 -5.17
CA THR A 344 -41.89 -36.78 -5.70
C THR A 344 -41.24 -35.63 -4.94
N ASP A 345 -41.28 -34.42 -5.52
CA ASP A 345 -40.65 -33.25 -4.89
C ASP A 345 -41.27 -32.92 -3.52
N ASP A 346 -42.60 -33.04 -3.41
CA ASP A 346 -43.35 -32.87 -2.17
C ASP A 346 -42.92 -33.87 -1.07
N LEU A 347 -42.61 -35.12 -1.46
CA LEU A 347 -42.13 -36.13 -0.53
C LEU A 347 -40.73 -35.78 0.00
N LEU A 348 -39.85 -35.26 -0.87
CA LEU A 348 -38.49 -34.85 -0.48
C LEU A 348 -38.48 -33.62 0.43
N GLU A 349 -39.41 -32.67 0.22
CA GLU A 349 -39.58 -31.50 1.10
C GLU A 349 -40.09 -31.86 2.50
N SER A 350 -40.85 -32.96 2.62
CA SER A 350 -41.34 -33.46 3.92
C SER A 350 -40.28 -34.14 4.78
N LEU A 351 -39.14 -34.51 4.19
CA LEU A 351 -38.03 -35.22 4.82
C LEU A 351 -36.85 -34.29 5.11
N THR A 352 -36.12 -34.56 6.18
CA THR A 352 -34.83 -33.88 6.43
C THR A 352 -33.76 -34.39 5.47
N ARG A 353 -32.78 -33.55 5.11
CA ARG A 353 -31.73 -33.94 4.14
C ARG A 353 -30.98 -35.23 4.53
N GLY A 354 -30.67 -35.41 5.82
CA GLY A 354 -30.03 -36.65 6.31
C GLY A 354 -30.88 -37.91 6.15
N GLN A 355 -32.21 -37.78 6.03
CA GLN A 355 -33.12 -38.90 5.78
C GLN A 355 -33.14 -39.35 4.31
N TRP A 356 -32.63 -38.54 3.38
CA TRP A 356 -32.59 -38.90 1.96
C TRP A 356 -31.68 -40.11 1.71
N TRP A 357 -30.59 -40.25 2.49
CA TRP A 357 -29.70 -41.41 2.46
C TRP A 357 -30.34 -42.72 2.96
N GLN A 358 -31.49 -42.64 3.65
CA GLN A 358 -32.18 -43.80 4.20
C GLN A 358 -33.26 -44.36 3.25
N LEU A 359 -33.45 -43.75 2.08
CA LEU A 359 -34.38 -44.21 1.06
C LEU A 359 -33.74 -45.38 0.30
N ALA A 360 -34.33 -46.57 0.44
CA ALA A 360 -33.93 -47.76 -0.31
C ALA A 360 -34.67 -47.81 -1.65
N LEU A 361 -33.92 -47.72 -2.75
CA LEU A 361 -34.46 -47.77 -4.12
C LEU A 361 -34.78 -49.22 -4.54
N GLU A 362 -35.74 -49.38 -5.45
CA GLU A 362 -36.14 -50.68 -5.99
C GLU A 362 -35.09 -51.27 -6.95
N GLU A 363 -34.47 -50.43 -7.79
CA GLU A 363 -33.43 -50.86 -8.72
C GLU A 363 -32.05 -50.97 -8.05
N GLU A 364 -31.43 -52.15 -8.16
CA GLU A 364 -30.12 -52.46 -7.56
C GLU A 364 -28.98 -51.59 -8.14
N ALA A 365 -29.06 -51.23 -9.43
CA ALA A 365 -28.08 -50.36 -10.08
C ALA A 365 -28.09 -48.95 -9.49
N ASP A 366 -29.26 -48.42 -9.18
CA ASP A 366 -29.41 -47.08 -8.61
C ASP A 366 -29.05 -47.04 -7.13
N ALA A 367 -29.36 -48.12 -6.40
CA ALA A 367 -28.94 -48.29 -5.01
C ALA A 367 -27.40 -48.26 -4.88
N GLN A 368 -26.68 -48.94 -5.78
CA GLN A 368 -25.21 -48.91 -5.81
C GLN A 368 -24.66 -47.50 -6.09
N VAL A 369 -25.31 -46.74 -6.97
CA VAL A 369 -24.89 -45.36 -7.28
C VAL A 369 -25.10 -44.44 -6.08
N VAL A 370 -26.21 -44.58 -5.34
CA VAL A 370 -26.48 -43.82 -4.12
C VAL A 370 -25.50 -44.19 -3.00
N GLU A 371 -25.20 -45.48 -2.83
CA GLU A 371 -24.22 -45.96 -1.84
C GLU A 371 -22.81 -45.42 -2.13
N ALA A 372 -22.36 -45.51 -3.39
CA ALA A 372 -21.08 -44.94 -3.82
C ALA A 372 -20.99 -43.42 -3.60
N LEU A 373 -22.08 -42.69 -3.85
CA LEU A 373 -22.15 -41.25 -3.59
C LEU A 373 -22.06 -40.93 -2.10
N ASN A 374 -22.70 -41.75 -1.24
CA ASN A 374 -22.64 -41.59 0.21
C ASN A 374 -21.23 -41.87 0.77
N GLU A 375 -20.56 -42.93 0.28
CA GLU A 375 -19.16 -43.22 0.64
C GLU A 375 -18.22 -42.08 0.24
N GLN A 376 -18.41 -41.53 -0.97
CA GLN A 376 -17.65 -40.37 -1.43
C GLN A 376 -17.85 -39.15 -0.52
N TYR A 377 -19.10 -38.85 -0.16
CA TYR A 377 -19.45 -37.75 0.73
C TYR A 377 -18.80 -37.87 2.12
N GLU A 378 -18.88 -39.06 2.74
CA GLU A 378 -18.25 -39.33 4.03
C GLU A 378 -16.73 -39.24 3.98
N ALA A 379 -16.11 -39.70 2.89
CA ALA A 379 -14.66 -39.58 2.69
C ALA A 379 -14.21 -38.12 2.55
N GLN A 380 -14.95 -37.30 1.80
CA GLN A 380 -14.68 -35.87 1.64
C GLN A 380 -14.84 -35.12 2.96
N LYS A 381 -15.90 -35.41 3.72
CA LYS A 381 -16.14 -34.82 5.04
C LYS A 381 -15.02 -35.13 6.03
N ARG A 382 -14.57 -36.39 6.13
CA ARG A 382 -13.42 -36.77 6.98
C ARG A 382 -12.14 -36.04 6.58
N THR A 383 -11.93 -35.86 5.28
CA THR A 383 -10.76 -35.14 4.77
C THR A 383 -10.82 -33.65 5.15
N LEU A 384 -12.01 -33.05 5.11
CA LEU A 384 -12.24 -31.67 5.53
C LEU A 384 -11.96 -31.48 7.03
N ASP A 385 -12.50 -32.37 7.87
CA ASP A 385 -12.29 -32.34 9.33
C ASP A 385 -10.81 -32.53 9.70
N ALA A 386 -10.12 -33.49 9.07
CA ALA A 386 -8.70 -33.72 9.30
C ALA A 386 -7.82 -32.51 8.93
N ARG A 387 -8.16 -31.79 7.85
CA ARG A 387 -7.47 -30.53 7.48
C ARG A 387 -7.73 -29.42 8.48
N PHE A 388 -8.94 -29.34 9.03
CA PHE A 388 -9.28 -28.37 10.06
C PHE A 388 -8.49 -28.64 11.35
N ASP A 389 -8.45 -29.88 11.80
CA ASP A 389 -7.72 -30.27 13.01
C ASP A 389 -6.21 -30.00 12.90
N ASP A 390 -5.59 -30.33 11.76
CA ASP A 390 -4.17 -30.04 11.50
C ASP A 390 -3.87 -28.52 11.54
N LYS A 391 -4.77 -27.69 11.00
CA LYS A 391 -4.61 -26.22 11.06
C LYS A 391 -4.77 -25.70 12.49
N VAL A 392 -5.73 -26.22 13.26
CA VAL A 392 -5.92 -25.84 14.67
C VAL A 392 -4.72 -26.25 15.53
N GLU A 393 -4.15 -27.44 15.29
CA GLU A 393 -2.95 -27.90 16.00
C GLU A 393 -1.77 -26.96 15.73
N LYS A 394 -1.57 -26.53 14.48
CA LYS A 394 -0.51 -25.57 14.11
C LYS A 394 -0.65 -24.23 14.83
N VAL A 395 -1.87 -23.71 14.95
CA VAL A 395 -2.16 -22.47 15.70
C VAL A 395 -1.84 -22.64 17.19
N ARG A 396 -2.12 -23.82 17.77
CA ARG A 396 -1.87 -24.11 19.19
C ARG A 396 -0.40 -24.34 19.52
N ARG A 397 0.35 -24.93 18.59
CA ARG A 397 1.71 -25.46 18.82
C ARG A 397 2.61 -24.39 19.41
N GLY A 398 2.50 -23.12 19.02
CA GLY A 398 3.37 -22.01 19.45
C GLY A 398 4.52 -21.77 18.47
N ASP A 399 5.31 -20.73 18.70
CA ASP A 399 6.27 -20.24 17.72
C ASP A 399 7.73 -20.59 18.06
N ASP A 400 8.55 -20.76 17.02
CA ASP A 400 10.00 -20.93 17.15
C ASP A 400 10.68 -19.56 17.20
N LEU A 401 11.15 -19.16 18.38
CA LEU A 401 11.78 -17.86 18.63
C LEU A 401 13.30 -18.00 18.81
N PRO A 402 14.07 -16.94 18.46
CA PRO A 402 15.52 -16.91 18.65
C PRO A 402 15.94 -17.27 20.09
N PRO A 403 17.14 -17.85 20.28
CA PRO A 403 17.59 -18.26 21.61
C PRO A 403 17.62 -17.07 22.58
N GLY A 404 17.01 -17.27 23.74
CA GLY A 404 16.89 -16.24 24.79
C GLY A 404 15.72 -15.28 24.61
N VAL A 405 14.95 -15.37 23.52
CA VAL A 405 13.69 -14.62 23.36
C VAL A 405 12.55 -15.48 23.89
N MET A 406 11.83 -14.97 24.89
CA MET A 406 10.69 -15.67 25.49
C MET A 406 9.39 -15.31 24.77
N LYS A 407 9.25 -14.04 24.42
CA LYS A 407 8.08 -13.47 23.78
C LYS A 407 8.49 -12.35 22.82
N MET A 408 7.79 -12.24 21.70
CA MET A 408 7.97 -11.17 20.73
C MET A 408 6.62 -10.58 20.37
N VAL A 409 6.53 -9.25 20.40
CA VAL A 409 5.32 -8.53 20.01
C VAL A 409 5.65 -7.65 18.82
N LYS A 410 4.83 -7.77 17.77
CA LYS A 410 4.88 -6.93 16.57
C LYS A 410 3.61 -6.09 16.50
N VAL A 411 3.77 -4.79 16.37
CA VAL A 411 2.68 -3.82 16.24
C VAL A 411 2.78 -3.19 14.86
N PHE A 412 1.69 -3.24 14.11
CA PHE A 412 1.58 -2.63 12.79
C PHE A 412 0.77 -1.35 12.91
N ILE A 413 1.38 -0.22 12.52
CA ILE A 413 0.75 1.09 12.50
C ILE A 413 0.50 1.46 11.05
N ALA A 414 -0.74 1.79 10.71
CA ALA A 414 -1.09 2.32 9.41
C ALA A 414 -1.13 3.84 9.43
N VAL A 415 -0.41 4.45 8.49
CA VAL A 415 -0.31 5.89 8.30
C VAL A 415 -0.90 6.27 6.96
N LYS A 416 -1.86 7.19 6.96
CA LYS A 416 -2.35 7.81 5.73
C LYS A 416 -1.46 9.00 5.40
N ARG A 417 -0.64 8.88 4.35
CA ARG A 417 0.25 9.94 3.91
C ARG A 417 -0.37 10.69 2.74
N LYS A 418 -0.86 11.90 3.02
CA LYS A 418 -1.37 12.83 2.00
C LYS A 418 -0.19 13.41 1.20
N LEU A 419 -0.52 14.03 0.07
CA LEU A 419 0.47 14.69 -0.78
C LEU A 419 0.84 16.06 -0.20
N GLN A 420 2.14 16.36 -0.09
CA GLN A 420 2.61 17.62 0.51
C GLN A 420 3.85 18.20 -0.18
N PRO A 421 4.18 19.49 0.05
CA PRO A 421 5.41 20.08 -0.47
C PRO A 421 6.66 19.29 -0.05
N GLY A 422 7.56 19.05 -1.01
CA GLY A 422 8.74 18.20 -0.84
C GLY A 422 8.57 16.76 -1.33
N ASP A 423 7.32 16.29 -1.50
CA ASP A 423 7.07 14.98 -2.10
C ASP A 423 7.43 14.98 -3.59
N LYS A 424 7.89 13.82 -4.06
CA LYS A 424 8.33 13.63 -5.44
C LYS A 424 7.26 12.95 -6.28
N MET A 425 6.91 13.60 -7.39
CA MET A 425 5.98 13.10 -8.40
C MET A 425 6.73 12.82 -9.71
N ALA A 426 6.17 11.97 -10.55
CA ALA A 426 6.67 11.74 -11.91
C ALA A 426 5.56 11.40 -12.90
N GLY A 427 5.81 11.62 -14.18
CA GLY A 427 5.05 11.02 -15.27
C GLY A 427 5.80 9.84 -15.89
N ARG A 428 5.14 9.12 -16.80
CA ARG A 428 5.73 7.95 -17.49
C ARG A 428 6.85 8.32 -18.47
N HIS A 429 6.89 9.58 -18.91
CA HIS A 429 7.85 10.11 -19.89
C HIS A 429 9.17 10.63 -19.29
N GLY A 430 9.54 10.15 -18.09
CA GLY A 430 10.78 10.55 -17.41
C GLY A 430 10.80 12.01 -16.92
N ASN A 431 9.64 12.68 -16.92
CA ASN A 431 9.44 13.95 -16.23
C ASN A 431 9.26 13.69 -14.74
N LYS A 432 10.12 14.28 -13.91
CA LYS A 432 10.05 14.21 -12.44
C LYS A 432 9.90 15.62 -11.91
N GLY A 433 9.30 15.74 -10.74
CA GLY A 433 9.26 17.00 -10.05
C GLY A 433 9.01 16.87 -8.56
N VAL A 434 9.32 17.94 -7.85
CA VAL A 434 9.07 18.06 -6.42
C VAL A 434 7.95 19.06 -6.24
N ILE A 435 6.99 18.74 -5.37
CA ILE A 435 5.89 19.65 -5.11
C ILE A 435 6.44 20.84 -4.33
N SER A 436 6.25 22.05 -4.86
CA SER A 436 6.73 23.27 -4.24
C SER A 436 5.68 23.93 -3.37
N LYS A 437 4.43 23.93 -3.83
CA LYS A 437 3.32 24.60 -3.16
C LYS A 437 1.97 23.98 -3.51
N VAL A 438 1.10 23.92 -2.50
CA VAL A 438 -0.33 23.67 -2.63
C VAL A 438 -1.05 25.01 -2.73
N VAL A 439 -1.81 25.22 -3.78
CA VAL A 439 -2.50 26.49 -4.07
C VAL A 439 -4.01 26.30 -3.89
N PRO A 440 -4.72 27.25 -3.23
CA PRO A 440 -6.18 27.19 -3.12
C PRO A 440 -6.85 27.07 -4.49
N MET A 441 -8.01 26.40 -4.54
CA MET A 441 -8.68 26.12 -5.81
C MET A 441 -9.06 27.40 -6.57
N GLU A 442 -9.43 28.45 -5.84
CA GLU A 442 -9.80 29.77 -6.36
C GLU A 442 -8.61 30.52 -6.99
N ASP A 443 -7.39 30.22 -6.55
CA ASP A 443 -6.17 30.84 -7.05
C ASP A 443 -5.64 30.11 -8.30
N MET A 444 -6.10 28.89 -8.57
CA MET A 444 -5.63 28.09 -9.70
C MET A 444 -6.15 28.64 -11.02
N PRO A 445 -5.36 28.54 -12.11
CA PRO A 445 -5.89 28.85 -13.43
C PRO A 445 -7.05 27.91 -13.76
N PHE A 446 -8.09 28.47 -14.38
CA PHE A 446 -9.33 27.76 -14.67
C PHE A 446 -9.78 27.96 -16.13
N LEU A 447 -10.57 27.00 -16.61
CA LEU A 447 -11.13 26.96 -17.96
C LEU A 447 -12.39 27.83 -18.07
N ALA A 448 -12.86 28.10 -19.30
CA ALA A 448 -14.03 28.92 -19.54
C ALA A 448 -15.34 28.38 -18.91
N ASP A 449 -15.41 27.09 -18.63
CA ASP A 449 -16.50 26.41 -17.93
C ASP A 449 -16.42 26.54 -16.39
N GLY A 450 -15.36 27.16 -15.88
CA GLY A 450 -15.09 27.29 -14.45
C GLY A 450 -14.27 26.15 -13.84
N THR A 451 -13.89 25.14 -14.63
CA THR A 451 -13.11 24.00 -14.12
C THR A 451 -11.67 24.43 -13.81
N PRO A 452 -11.18 24.33 -12.55
CA PRO A 452 -9.80 24.64 -12.23
C PRO A 452 -8.85 23.51 -12.67
N VAL A 453 -7.62 23.88 -13.00
CA VAL A 453 -6.54 22.92 -13.29
C VAL A 453 -6.04 22.27 -11.99
N ASP A 454 -5.68 20.99 -12.03
CA ASP A 454 -5.17 20.28 -10.84
C ASP A 454 -3.65 20.50 -10.66
N PHE A 455 -2.89 20.54 -11.75
CA PHE A 455 -1.43 20.65 -11.75
C PHE A 455 -0.92 21.68 -12.78
N CYS A 456 0.03 22.53 -12.39
CA CYS A 456 0.75 23.38 -13.34
C CYS A 456 2.19 22.90 -13.53
N LEU A 457 2.53 22.52 -14.76
CA LEU A 457 3.85 22.03 -15.15
C LEU A 457 4.59 23.09 -15.96
N ASN A 458 5.92 23.12 -15.83
CA ASN A 458 6.75 24.06 -16.55
C ASN A 458 6.95 23.63 -18.02
N PRO A 459 6.53 24.44 -19.01
CA PRO A 459 6.71 24.10 -20.42
C PRO A 459 8.19 24.04 -20.84
N LEU A 460 9.08 24.78 -20.16
CA LEU A 460 10.51 24.84 -20.52
C LEU A 460 11.25 23.51 -20.30
N GLY A 461 10.70 22.62 -19.47
CA GLY A 461 11.26 21.31 -19.20
C GLY A 461 11.09 20.31 -20.36
N VAL A 462 10.22 20.60 -21.33
CA VAL A 462 9.91 19.67 -22.43
C VAL A 462 10.94 19.77 -23.57
N PRO A 463 11.26 20.95 -24.13
CA PRO A 463 12.18 21.04 -25.28
C PRO A 463 13.60 20.57 -24.96
N SER A 464 14.11 20.92 -23.76
CA SER A 464 15.48 20.56 -23.34
C SER A 464 15.66 19.06 -23.10
N ARG A 465 14.58 18.34 -22.79
CA ARG A 465 14.60 16.91 -22.46
C ARG A 465 14.13 16.01 -23.60
N MET A 466 13.54 16.60 -24.64
CA MET A 466 13.06 15.90 -25.82
C MET A 466 12.13 14.72 -25.48
N ASN A 467 11.23 14.91 -24.52
CA ASN A 467 10.17 13.95 -24.18
C ASN A 467 8.80 14.49 -24.60
N VAL A 468 8.59 14.53 -25.91
CA VAL A 468 7.40 15.10 -26.54
C VAL A 468 6.19 14.19 -26.36
N GLY A 469 6.39 12.88 -26.10
CA GLY A 469 5.34 11.92 -25.85
C GLY A 469 4.39 12.37 -24.72
N GLN A 470 4.89 13.12 -23.74
CA GLN A 470 4.06 13.64 -22.65
C GLN A 470 3.01 14.68 -23.09
N ILE A 471 3.28 15.42 -24.17
CA ILE A 471 2.35 16.40 -24.72
C ILE A 471 1.27 15.68 -25.52
N LEU A 472 1.66 14.66 -26.30
CA LEU A 472 0.73 13.78 -27.00
C LEU A 472 -0.17 13.01 -26.03
N GLU A 473 0.39 12.50 -24.93
CA GLU A 473 -0.38 11.91 -23.82
C GLU A 473 -1.39 12.91 -23.26
N THR A 474 -0.96 14.16 -23.04
CA THR A 474 -1.82 15.22 -22.50
C THR A 474 -2.99 15.54 -23.45
N HIS A 475 -2.73 15.65 -24.75
CA HIS A 475 -3.74 15.91 -25.76
C HIS A 475 -4.71 14.74 -25.93
N MET A 476 -4.19 13.51 -26.04
CA MET A 476 -5.03 12.32 -26.17
C MET A 476 -5.87 12.09 -24.92
N GLY A 477 -5.30 12.31 -23.72
CA GLY A 477 -6.04 12.26 -22.47
C GLY A 477 -7.13 13.33 -22.37
N TRP A 478 -6.88 14.52 -22.95
CA TRP A 478 -7.91 15.56 -23.05
C TRP A 478 -9.09 15.13 -23.92
N ALA A 479 -8.80 14.57 -25.10
CA ALA A 479 -9.82 14.00 -25.98
C ALA A 479 -10.60 12.86 -25.29
N ALA A 480 -9.89 11.91 -24.65
CA ALA A 480 -10.48 10.80 -23.90
C ALA A 480 -11.47 11.27 -22.83
N ARG A 481 -11.10 12.29 -22.04
CA ARG A 481 -11.99 12.88 -21.02
C ARG A 481 -13.20 13.57 -21.65
N GLY A 482 -13.00 14.37 -22.71
CA GLY A 482 -14.11 15.05 -23.39
C GLY A 482 -15.13 14.08 -23.99
N LEU A 483 -14.65 13.01 -24.61
CA LEU A 483 -15.50 11.92 -25.13
C LEU A 483 -16.27 11.22 -24.00
N GLY A 484 -15.63 10.97 -22.85
CA GLY A 484 -16.29 10.38 -21.67
C GLY A 484 -17.42 11.26 -21.12
N LEU A 485 -17.21 12.58 -21.07
CA LEU A 485 -18.24 13.54 -20.67
C LEU A 485 -19.44 13.55 -21.62
N GLN A 486 -19.23 13.40 -22.93
CA GLN A 486 -20.33 13.26 -23.90
C GLN A 486 -21.16 12.01 -23.65
N VAL A 487 -20.52 10.89 -23.28
CA VAL A 487 -21.21 9.64 -22.90
C VAL A 487 -21.97 9.81 -21.58
N ASP A 488 -21.39 10.50 -20.59
CA ASP A 488 -22.06 10.79 -19.32
C ASP A 488 -23.32 11.64 -19.53
N ASP A 489 -23.26 12.66 -20.39
CA ASP A 489 -24.43 13.47 -20.73
C ASP A 489 -25.51 12.65 -21.46
N ALA A 490 -25.12 11.78 -22.39
CA ALA A 490 -26.05 10.85 -23.03
C ALA A 490 -26.70 9.87 -22.03
N LEU A 491 -25.95 9.40 -21.03
CA LEU A 491 -26.48 8.56 -19.95
C LEU A 491 -27.45 9.31 -19.03
N LYS A 492 -27.17 10.58 -18.71
CA LYS A 492 -28.11 11.44 -17.96
C LYS A 492 -29.41 11.63 -18.74
N ASP A 493 -29.32 11.81 -20.05
CA ASP A 493 -30.48 11.91 -20.93
C ASP A 493 -31.28 10.61 -21.00
N TYR A 494 -30.60 9.46 -21.09
CA TYR A 494 -31.24 8.15 -20.97
C TYR A 494 -31.97 7.99 -19.63
N ARG A 495 -31.33 8.33 -18.51
CA ARG A 495 -31.96 8.27 -17.18
C ARG A 495 -33.21 9.16 -17.06
N ARG A 496 -33.29 10.24 -17.84
CA ARG A 496 -34.44 11.16 -17.87
C ARG A 496 -35.55 10.71 -18.81
N THR A 497 -35.22 10.18 -19.98
CA THR A 497 -36.17 9.92 -21.07
C THR A 497 -36.52 8.44 -21.26
N GLY A 498 -35.63 7.54 -20.83
CA GLY A 498 -35.70 6.11 -21.09
C GLY A 498 -35.27 5.70 -22.51
N ASP A 499 -34.88 6.65 -23.36
CA ASP A 499 -34.44 6.37 -24.73
C ASP A 499 -32.94 6.06 -24.79
N LEU A 500 -32.59 4.87 -25.27
CA LEU A 500 -31.22 4.39 -25.34
C LEU A 500 -30.50 4.81 -26.64
N THR A 501 -31.21 5.42 -27.58
CA THR A 501 -30.67 5.90 -28.86
C THR A 501 -29.51 6.88 -28.68
N PRO A 502 -29.59 7.92 -27.82
CA PRO A 502 -28.49 8.84 -27.58
C PRO A 502 -27.23 8.16 -27.04
N VAL A 503 -27.38 7.13 -26.21
CA VAL A 503 -26.25 6.37 -25.64
C VAL A 503 -25.59 5.53 -26.72
N LYS A 504 -26.36 4.85 -27.57
CA LYS A 504 -25.83 4.09 -28.72
C LYS A 504 -25.11 5.00 -29.72
N ASP A 505 -25.67 6.17 -30.00
CA ASP A 505 -25.06 7.17 -30.87
C ASP A 505 -23.78 7.75 -30.27
N ALA A 506 -23.72 8.00 -28.96
CA ALA A 506 -22.50 8.44 -28.28
C ALA A 506 -21.43 7.33 -28.25
N MET A 507 -21.80 6.08 -28.01
CA MET A 507 -20.87 4.95 -28.04
C MET A 507 -20.28 4.73 -29.44
N ARG A 508 -21.10 4.84 -30.48
CA ARG A 508 -20.67 4.85 -31.88
C ARG A 508 -19.79 6.06 -32.19
N LEU A 509 -20.20 7.23 -31.67
CA LEU A 509 -19.43 8.44 -31.39
C LEU A 509 -17.97 8.13 -31.11
N VAL A 510 -17.76 7.45 -29.99
CA VAL A 510 -16.50 7.32 -29.27
C VAL A 510 -15.61 6.23 -29.82
N TYR A 511 -16.16 5.06 -30.14
CA TYR A 511 -15.38 3.92 -30.63
C TYR A 511 -15.17 3.93 -32.14
N GLY A 512 -15.93 4.76 -32.86
CA GLY A 512 -15.96 4.75 -34.32
C GLY A 512 -16.82 3.61 -34.86
N ASP A 513 -17.10 3.66 -36.17
CA ASP A 513 -18.02 2.71 -36.82
C ASP A 513 -17.50 1.27 -36.75
N ASP A 514 -16.22 1.05 -37.04
CA ASP A 514 -15.63 -0.30 -37.15
C ASP A 514 -15.70 -1.06 -35.82
N VAL A 515 -15.25 -0.44 -34.73
CA VAL A 515 -15.20 -1.06 -33.39
C VAL A 515 -16.61 -1.23 -32.82
N TYR A 516 -17.51 -0.29 -33.10
CA TYR A 516 -18.90 -0.38 -32.67
C TYR A 516 -19.62 -1.56 -33.35
N GLU A 517 -19.39 -1.77 -34.65
CA GLU A 517 -19.99 -2.89 -35.38
C GLU A 517 -19.45 -4.25 -34.96
N GLU A 518 -18.16 -4.36 -34.66
CA GLU A 518 -17.53 -5.62 -34.27
C GLU A 518 -17.93 -6.06 -32.85
N GLY A 519 -17.92 -5.14 -31.88
CA GLY A 519 -18.02 -5.48 -30.46
C GLY A 519 -19.30 -5.06 -29.76
N ILE A 520 -19.87 -3.89 -30.10
CA ILE A 520 -20.89 -3.23 -29.25
C ILE A 520 -22.30 -3.46 -29.78
N LYS A 521 -22.48 -3.54 -31.10
CA LYS A 521 -23.80 -3.63 -31.75
C LYS A 521 -24.66 -4.81 -31.28
N ASN A 522 -24.03 -5.94 -30.95
CA ASN A 522 -24.72 -7.17 -30.56
C ASN A 522 -24.82 -7.36 -29.03
N MET A 523 -24.37 -6.39 -28.24
CA MET A 523 -24.48 -6.46 -26.78
C MET A 523 -25.94 -6.26 -26.33
N GLU A 524 -26.29 -6.88 -25.21
CA GLU A 524 -27.57 -6.62 -24.56
C GLU A 524 -27.65 -5.18 -24.06
N ASP A 525 -28.84 -4.57 -24.09
CA ASP A 525 -29.02 -3.17 -23.69
C ASP A 525 -28.52 -2.89 -22.26
N ALA A 526 -28.66 -3.86 -21.34
CA ALA A 526 -28.13 -3.76 -19.98
C ALA A 526 -26.60 -3.66 -19.95
N SER A 527 -25.90 -4.48 -20.75
CA SER A 527 -24.45 -4.46 -20.87
C SER A 527 -23.93 -3.19 -21.54
N ILE A 528 -24.68 -2.61 -22.48
CA ILE A 528 -24.32 -1.33 -23.10
C ILE A 528 -24.37 -0.20 -22.06
N ILE A 529 -25.39 -0.18 -21.20
CA ILE A 529 -25.51 0.82 -20.13
C ILE A 529 -24.37 0.69 -19.12
N GLU A 530 -24.02 -0.54 -18.75
CA GLU A 530 -22.89 -0.81 -17.85
C GLU A 530 -21.56 -0.36 -18.48
N ALA A 531 -21.29 -0.74 -19.73
CA ALA A 531 -20.09 -0.33 -20.47
C ALA A 531 -19.99 1.20 -20.60
N ALA A 532 -21.10 1.87 -20.93
CA ALA A 532 -21.15 3.33 -20.99
C ALA A 532 -20.90 3.96 -19.62
N GLY A 533 -21.41 3.35 -18.54
CA GLY A 533 -21.20 3.79 -17.16
C GLY A 533 -19.73 3.80 -16.76
N ASN A 534 -18.97 2.79 -17.20
CA ASN A 534 -17.55 2.62 -16.88
C ASN A 534 -16.64 3.69 -17.52
N ILE A 535 -17.04 4.29 -18.65
CA ILE A 535 -16.23 5.26 -19.41
C ILE A 535 -16.64 6.73 -19.19
N THR A 536 -17.54 6.99 -18.24
CA THR A 536 -18.06 8.35 -17.95
C THR A 536 -16.98 9.35 -17.50
N GLN A 537 -15.93 8.87 -16.83
CA GLN A 537 -14.80 9.72 -16.41
C GLN A 537 -13.81 10.01 -17.55
N GLY A 538 -13.87 9.21 -18.62
CA GLY A 538 -12.99 9.27 -19.77
C GLY A 538 -12.93 7.91 -20.45
N VAL A 539 -12.73 7.94 -21.77
CA VAL A 539 -12.64 6.73 -22.58
C VAL A 539 -11.21 6.21 -22.53
N PRO A 540 -10.94 4.99 -22.03
CA PRO A 540 -9.60 4.41 -22.07
C PRO A 540 -9.17 4.15 -23.53
N ILE A 541 -7.99 4.67 -23.89
CA ILE A 541 -7.40 4.55 -25.23
C ILE A 541 -6.07 3.82 -25.10
N ALA A 542 -5.87 2.80 -25.94
CA ALA A 542 -4.60 2.08 -26.04
C ALA A 542 -3.78 2.62 -27.22
N THR A 543 -2.55 3.05 -26.95
CA THR A 543 -1.54 3.41 -27.94
C THR A 543 -0.31 2.51 -27.77
N PRO A 544 -0.26 1.36 -28.45
CA PRO A 544 0.86 0.42 -28.35
C PRO A 544 2.19 1.05 -28.76
N VAL A 545 3.28 0.56 -28.19
CA VAL A 545 4.63 1.05 -28.48
C VAL A 545 5.02 0.76 -29.94
N PHE A 546 5.45 1.80 -30.68
CA PHE A 546 5.80 1.78 -32.12
C PHE A 546 4.64 1.50 -33.10
N ASP A 547 3.44 1.21 -32.60
CA ASP A 547 2.22 0.95 -33.38
C ASP A 547 1.03 1.71 -32.76
N GLY A 548 1.31 2.91 -32.25
CA GLY A 548 0.38 3.76 -31.52
C GLY A 548 -0.32 4.78 -32.42
N ALA A 549 -1.19 5.59 -31.79
CA ALA A 549 -1.85 6.70 -32.45
C ALA A 549 -0.83 7.71 -32.98
N LYS A 550 -1.12 8.27 -34.16
CA LYS A 550 -0.33 9.34 -34.76
C LYS A 550 -0.95 10.69 -34.43
N GLU A 551 -0.23 11.77 -34.73
CA GLU A 551 -0.71 13.14 -34.56
C GLU A 551 -2.08 13.38 -35.23
N SER A 552 -2.30 12.83 -36.44
CA SER A 552 -3.60 12.92 -37.14
C SER A 552 -4.75 12.29 -36.36
N ASP A 553 -4.48 11.21 -35.63
CA ASP A 553 -5.48 10.48 -34.86
C ASP A 553 -5.80 11.24 -33.56
N VAL A 554 -4.79 11.89 -32.96
CA VAL A 554 -4.98 12.81 -31.82
C VAL A 554 -5.84 14.01 -32.24
N ASP A 555 -5.57 14.61 -33.40
CA ASP A 555 -6.35 15.73 -33.94
C ASP A 555 -7.81 15.35 -34.22
N ASP A 556 -8.05 14.14 -34.74
CA ASP A 556 -9.40 13.60 -34.95
C ASP A 556 -10.12 13.40 -33.62
N ALA A 557 -9.46 12.77 -32.64
CA ALA A 557 -10.02 12.54 -31.31
C ALA A 557 -10.37 13.85 -30.60
N LEU A 558 -9.50 14.86 -30.67
CA LEU A 558 -9.78 16.21 -30.14
C LEU A 558 -10.98 16.86 -30.83
N SER A 559 -11.06 16.74 -32.15
CA SER A 559 -12.17 17.31 -32.93
C SER A 559 -13.51 16.65 -32.56
N ARG A 560 -13.53 15.32 -32.39
CA ARG A 560 -14.72 14.56 -31.97
C ARG A 560 -15.13 14.89 -30.53
N ALA A 561 -14.17 15.14 -29.66
CA ALA A 561 -14.40 15.61 -28.30
C ALA A 561 -14.92 17.06 -28.24
N GLY A 562 -14.86 17.81 -29.34
CA GLY A 562 -15.29 19.21 -29.42
C GLY A 562 -14.20 20.22 -29.02
N PHE A 563 -12.93 19.81 -28.98
CA PHE A 563 -11.79 20.67 -28.68
C PHE A 563 -11.07 21.15 -29.95
N ASP A 564 -10.25 22.19 -29.79
CA ASP A 564 -9.37 22.66 -30.85
C ASP A 564 -8.23 21.65 -31.11
N LYS A 565 -7.87 21.46 -32.39
CA LYS A 565 -6.82 20.53 -32.82
C LYS A 565 -5.45 20.85 -32.21
N SER A 566 -5.19 22.10 -31.84
CA SER A 566 -3.95 22.48 -31.16
C SER A 566 -3.79 21.86 -29.76
N GLY A 567 -4.87 21.33 -29.17
CA GLY A 567 -4.87 20.87 -27.77
C GLY A 567 -4.72 22.01 -26.76
N GLN A 568 -4.85 23.26 -27.19
CA GLN A 568 -4.74 24.44 -26.34
C GLN A 568 -6.11 24.99 -25.97
N SER A 569 -6.24 25.42 -24.72
CA SER A 569 -7.45 26.02 -24.18
C SER A 569 -7.20 27.45 -23.71
N ILE A 570 -8.26 28.25 -23.70
CA ILE A 570 -8.26 29.57 -23.06
C ILE A 570 -8.35 29.36 -21.55
N LEU A 571 -7.39 29.92 -20.82
CA LEU A 571 -7.36 29.91 -19.36
C LEU A 571 -7.52 31.32 -18.80
N PHE A 572 -8.05 31.39 -17.58
CA PHE A 572 -8.20 32.59 -16.79
C PHE A 572 -7.39 32.45 -15.49
N ASP A 573 -6.79 33.54 -15.04
CA ASP A 573 -6.08 33.60 -13.77
C ASP A 573 -7.09 33.60 -12.62
N GLY A 574 -7.02 32.61 -11.72
CA GLY A 574 -7.91 32.51 -10.57
C GLY A 574 -7.87 33.73 -9.63
N ARG A 575 -6.73 34.43 -9.56
CA ARG A 575 -6.54 35.58 -8.66
C ARG A 575 -7.16 36.87 -9.17
N THR A 576 -7.05 37.10 -10.46
CA THR A 576 -7.44 38.37 -11.10
C THR A 576 -8.73 38.23 -11.91
N GLY A 577 -9.06 37.01 -12.34
CA GLY A 577 -10.14 36.74 -13.29
C GLY A 577 -9.79 37.10 -14.73
N GLU A 578 -8.58 37.60 -14.99
CA GLU A 578 -8.17 38.02 -16.33
C GLU A 578 -7.77 36.81 -17.19
N GLN A 579 -8.05 36.90 -18.48
CA GLN A 579 -7.67 35.88 -19.46
C GLN A 579 -6.15 35.94 -19.71
N PHE A 580 -5.49 34.78 -19.77
CA PHE A 580 -4.09 34.73 -20.20
C PHE A 580 -3.93 35.17 -21.66
N SER A 581 -2.84 35.88 -21.95
CA SER A 581 -2.61 36.49 -23.27
C SER A 581 -2.43 35.48 -24.41
N ARG A 582 -2.09 34.23 -24.10
CA ARG A 582 -1.92 33.14 -25.07
C ARG A 582 -2.69 31.90 -24.59
N PRO A 583 -3.26 31.12 -25.52
CA PRO A 583 -3.84 29.83 -25.16
C PRO A 583 -2.74 28.90 -24.63
N VAL A 584 -3.12 28.01 -23.71
CA VAL A 584 -2.22 27.14 -22.97
C VAL A 584 -2.59 25.70 -23.26
N THR A 585 -1.60 24.83 -23.42
CA THR A 585 -1.85 23.38 -23.51
C THR A 585 -2.40 22.89 -22.18
N VAL A 586 -3.65 22.42 -22.22
CA VAL A 586 -4.37 21.83 -21.08
C VAL A 586 -4.81 20.45 -21.50
N GLY A 587 -4.67 19.48 -20.61
CA GLY A 587 -5.14 18.14 -20.92
C GLY A 587 -5.12 17.23 -19.71
N VAL A 588 -5.40 15.95 -19.93
CA VAL A 588 -5.30 14.94 -18.88
C VAL A 588 -4.00 14.18 -19.03
N LYS A 589 -3.24 14.08 -17.95
CA LYS A 589 -1.98 13.34 -17.92
C LYS A 589 -1.95 12.34 -16.78
N TYR A 590 -1.34 11.18 -17.00
CA TYR A 590 -1.18 10.17 -15.96
C TYR A 590 0.06 10.46 -15.10
N LEU A 591 -0.14 10.80 -13.83
CA LEU A 591 0.92 11.10 -12.88
C LEU A 591 1.01 10.07 -11.75
N LEU A 592 2.23 9.88 -11.27
CA LEU A 592 2.62 8.87 -10.29
C LEU A 592 3.18 9.57 -9.05
N LYS A 593 2.76 9.12 -7.87
CA LYS A 593 3.40 9.46 -6.59
C LYS A 593 4.53 8.48 -6.33
N LEU A 594 5.77 8.97 -6.20
CA LEU A 594 6.92 8.11 -5.93
C LEU A 594 7.07 7.89 -4.42
N HIS A 595 7.68 6.76 -4.02
CA HIS A 595 7.98 6.42 -2.61
C HIS A 595 9.00 7.35 -1.93
N HIS A 596 9.42 8.41 -2.62
CA HIS A 596 10.36 9.42 -2.15
C HIS A 596 9.61 10.54 -1.43
N LEU A 597 9.07 10.22 -0.25
CA LEU A 597 8.29 11.14 0.57
C LEU A 597 9.19 12.06 1.40
N VAL A 598 8.73 13.28 1.68
CA VAL A 598 9.50 14.26 2.45
C VAL A 598 9.65 13.86 3.91
N ASP A 599 8.63 13.27 4.53
CA ASP A 599 8.63 12.84 5.93
C ASP A 599 9.72 11.78 6.21
N ASP A 600 10.00 10.92 5.23
CA ASP A 600 11.06 9.92 5.38
C ASP A 600 12.45 10.56 5.31
N LYS A 601 12.57 11.71 4.62
CA LYS A 601 13.85 12.38 4.34
C LYS A 601 14.20 13.47 5.34
N ILE A 602 13.22 14.08 5.99
CA ILE A 602 13.49 15.08 7.01
C ILE A 602 14.22 14.42 8.18
N HIS A 603 15.36 15.01 8.55
CA HIS A 603 16.19 14.56 9.65
C HIS A 603 16.95 15.74 10.23
N ALA A 604 16.76 15.96 11.54
CA ALA A 604 17.42 17.00 12.29
C ALA A 604 17.98 16.40 13.58
N ARG A 605 19.17 16.89 13.96
CA ARG A 605 19.86 16.47 15.18
C ARG A 605 20.45 17.69 15.86
N SER A 606 20.19 17.83 17.15
CA SER A 606 20.94 18.72 18.04
C SER A 606 22.06 17.92 18.73
N THR A 607 21.69 17.06 19.66
CA THR A 607 22.56 16.12 20.38
C THR A 607 22.01 14.70 20.23
N GLY A 608 22.85 13.68 20.35
CA GLY A 608 22.40 12.31 20.17
C GLY A 608 23.45 11.29 20.60
N PRO A 609 23.25 10.02 20.28
CA PRO A 609 24.22 8.99 20.60
C PRO A 609 25.52 9.18 19.80
N TYR A 610 26.60 8.66 20.38
CA TYR A 610 27.96 8.72 19.86
C TYR A 610 28.54 7.31 19.75
N SER A 611 29.47 7.15 18.82
CA SER A 611 30.25 5.93 18.62
C SER A 611 31.11 5.66 19.86
N LEU A 612 31.17 4.40 20.30
CA LEU A 612 32.01 4.00 21.42
C LEU A 612 33.50 4.17 21.12
N VAL A 613 33.90 3.95 19.87
CA VAL A 613 35.32 3.93 19.47
C VAL A 613 35.79 5.33 19.11
N THR A 614 35.10 5.98 18.18
CA THR A 614 35.55 7.27 17.62
C THR A 614 34.98 8.48 18.36
N GLN A 615 34.04 8.29 19.28
CA GLN A 615 33.30 9.37 19.97
C GLN A 615 32.53 10.33 19.05
N GLN A 616 32.49 10.06 17.74
CA GLN A 616 31.73 10.83 16.76
C GLN A 616 30.23 10.55 16.84
N PRO A 617 29.38 11.51 16.42
CA PRO A 617 27.97 11.26 16.15
C PRO A 617 27.75 9.97 15.37
N LEU A 618 26.80 9.14 15.81
CA LEU A 618 26.39 7.98 15.00
C LEU A 618 25.89 8.40 13.63
N GLY A 619 25.87 7.48 12.66
CA GLY A 619 25.40 7.74 11.30
C GLY A 619 23.94 7.33 11.10
N GLY A 620 23.20 8.12 10.31
CA GLY A 620 21.87 7.76 9.82
C GLY A 620 20.69 8.08 10.74
N LYS A 621 19.52 8.30 10.14
CA LYS A 621 18.27 8.71 10.82
C LYS A 621 17.82 7.74 11.90
N ALA A 622 17.94 6.42 11.65
CA ALA A 622 17.51 5.37 12.58
C ALA A 622 18.24 5.40 13.93
N GLN A 623 19.47 5.94 13.98
CA GLN A 623 20.26 6.08 15.19
C GLN A 623 20.31 7.54 15.68
N PHE A 624 19.44 8.40 15.16
CA PHE A 624 19.48 9.84 15.42
C PHE A 624 20.87 10.43 15.13
N GLY A 625 21.43 10.04 13.99
CA GLY A 625 22.81 10.31 13.60
C GLY A 625 23.09 11.74 13.13
N GLY A 626 24.36 12.12 13.05
CA GLY A 626 24.79 13.41 12.50
C GLY A 626 24.96 13.37 10.98
N GLN A 627 24.94 14.54 10.35
CA GLN A 627 25.34 14.70 8.96
C GLN A 627 26.85 14.55 8.84
N ARG A 628 27.31 13.91 7.76
CA ARG A 628 28.72 13.80 7.46
C ARG A 628 29.22 15.12 6.88
N PHE A 629 30.16 15.75 7.57
CA PHE A 629 30.93 16.88 7.07
C PHE A 629 32.25 16.34 6.51
N GLY A 630 32.38 16.35 5.18
CA GLY A 630 33.49 15.72 4.47
C GLY A 630 34.60 16.70 4.09
N GLU A 631 35.60 16.17 3.41
CA GLU A 631 36.76 16.93 2.92
C GLU A 631 36.37 18.08 1.99
N MET A 632 35.41 17.86 1.08
CA MET A 632 34.94 18.91 0.16
C MET A 632 34.24 20.06 0.89
N GLU A 633 33.48 19.77 1.95
CA GLU A 633 32.84 20.80 2.77
C GLU A 633 33.87 21.56 3.63
N VAL A 634 34.93 20.89 4.08
CA VAL A 634 36.07 21.53 4.75
C VAL A 634 36.74 22.54 3.82
N TRP A 635 37.07 22.14 2.58
CA TRP A 635 37.68 23.04 1.59
C TRP A 635 36.81 24.26 1.30
N ALA A 636 35.48 24.09 1.30
CA ALA A 636 34.57 25.21 1.13
C ALA A 636 34.73 26.23 2.26
N LEU A 637 34.79 25.80 3.53
CA LEU A 637 35.00 26.71 4.66
C LEU A 637 36.40 27.34 4.67
N GLU A 638 37.43 26.59 4.29
CA GLU A 638 38.80 27.09 4.14
C GLU A 638 38.87 28.21 3.09
N ALA A 639 38.19 28.03 1.94
CA ALA A 639 38.14 29.02 0.88
C ALA A 639 37.48 30.35 1.32
N TYR A 640 36.52 30.29 2.24
CA TYR A 640 35.91 31.48 2.85
C TYR A 640 36.75 32.09 3.98
N GLY A 641 37.80 31.41 4.45
CA GLY A 641 38.55 31.80 5.64
C GLY A 641 37.75 31.65 6.94
N ALA A 642 36.73 30.79 6.96
CA ALA A 642 35.84 30.57 8.10
C ALA A 642 36.48 29.65 9.16
N ALA A 643 37.63 30.04 9.69
CA ALA A 643 38.47 29.21 10.56
C ALA A 643 37.75 28.75 11.84
N TYR A 644 37.02 29.65 12.51
CA TYR A 644 36.27 29.30 13.73
C TYR A 644 35.12 28.32 13.44
N THR A 645 34.38 28.54 12.34
CA THR A 645 33.32 27.63 11.89
C THR A 645 33.87 26.24 11.57
N LEU A 646 35.04 26.18 10.93
CA LEU A 646 35.70 24.91 10.67
C LEU A 646 36.15 24.23 11.97
N GLN A 647 36.74 25.00 12.90
CA GLN A 647 37.20 24.49 14.18
C GLN A 647 36.04 23.89 15.00
N GLU A 648 34.89 24.56 15.10
CA GLU A 648 33.72 24.01 15.82
C GLU A 648 33.19 22.70 15.19
N MET A 649 33.19 22.61 13.85
CA MET A 649 32.66 21.45 13.12
C MET A 649 33.55 20.22 13.34
N LEU A 650 34.87 20.43 13.41
CA LEU A 650 35.86 19.37 13.60
C LEU A 650 36.09 18.98 15.07
N THR A 651 35.63 19.78 16.03
CA THR A 651 35.88 19.54 17.47
C THR A 651 34.56 19.34 18.23
N VAL A 652 33.98 20.41 18.76
CA VAL A 652 32.85 20.36 19.72
C VAL A 652 31.55 19.83 19.13
N LYS A 653 31.35 19.93 17.80
CA LYS A 653 30.17 19.37 17.12
C LYS A 653 30.37 17.90 16.75
N SER A 654 31.57 17.36 16.95
CA SER A 654 31.99 16.02 16.59
C SER A 654 32.43 15.23 17.82
N ASP A 655 33.74 15.15 18.07
CA ASP A 655 34.40 14.14 18.89
C ASP A 655 35.24 14.72 20.03
N ASP A 656 35.21 16.04 20.26
CA ASP A 656 35.69 16.62 21.51
C ASP A 656 34.65 16.37 22.64
N VAL A 657 34.91 15.33 23.44
CA VAL A 657 34.00 14.88 24.50
C VAL A 657 33.81 15.93 25.61
N ALA A 658 34.88 16.61 25.99
CA ALA A 658 34.84 17.62 27.04
C ALA A 658 34.26 18.93 26.50
N GLY A 659 34.74 19.37 25.32
CA GLY A 659 34.31 20.60 24.67
C GLY A 659 32.81 20.58 24.35
N ARG A 660 32.27 19.48 23.81
CA ARG A 660 30.83 19.41 23.49
C ARG A 660 29.92 19.58 24.71
N THR A 661 30.33 19.07 25.87
CA THR A 661 29.56 19.17 27.12
C THR A 661 29.60 20.61 27.64
N LYS A 662 30.78 21.22 27.68
CA LYS A 662 30.96 22.62 28.08
C LYS A 662 30.19 23.58 27.18
N VAL A 663 30.24 23.37 25.86
CA VAL A 663 29.53 24.20 24.90
C VAL A 663 28.01 24.07 25.09
N TYR A 664 27.51 22.86 25.31
CA TYR A 664 26.09 22.67 25.61
C TYR A 664 25.66 23.42 26.88
N GLU A 665 26.44 23.32 27.97
CA GLU A 665 26.18 24.07 29.21
C GLU A 665 26.22 25.59 29.00
N SER A 666 27.18 26.08 28.22
CA SER A 666 27.37 27.50 27.94
C SER A 666 26.19 28.05 27.14
N ILE A 667 25.75 27.33 26.10
CA ILE A 667 24.56 27.67 25.32
C ILE A 667 23.32 27.74 26.21
N VAL A 668 23.12 26.77 27.12
CA VAL A 668 21.99 26.76 28.05
C VAL A 668 22.04 27.94 29.04
N LYS A 669 23.24 28.38 29.44
CA LYS A 669 23.46 29.56 30.30
C LYS A 669 23.37 30.88 29.54
N GLY A 670 23.35 30.86 28.20
CA GLY A 670 23.42 32.06 27.36
C GLY A 670 24.81 32.69 27.31
N GLU A 671 25.86 31.90 27.56
CA GLU A 671 27.25 32.29 27.46
C GLU A 671 27.84 31.82 26.12
N ASP A 672 28.53 32.72 25.40
CA ASP A 672 29.14 32.42 24.09
C ASP A 672 30.61 31.98 24.20
N ASN A 673 31.07 31.59 25.39
CA ASN A 673 32.45 31.18 25.59
C ASN A 673 32.72 29.80 24.96
N PHE A 674 33.64 29.78 24.01
CA PHE A 674 34.00 28.61 23.22
C PHE A 674 35.43 28.17 23.52
N GLU A 675 35.59 26.97 24.07
CA GLU A 675 36.89 26.31 24.25
C GLU A 675 36.92 25.00 23.43
N ALA A 676 37.75 24.95 22.39
CA ALA A 676 38.00 23.73 21.62
C ALA A 676 39.21 22.99 22.18
N GLY A 677 39.03 21.70 22.49
CA GLY A 677 40.10 20.77 22.83
C GLY A 677 40.66 20.03 21.63
N ILE A 678 41.34 18.92 21.92
CA ILE A 678 41.90 18.01 20.91
C ILE A 678 40.80 16.99 20.54
N PRO A 679 40.53 16.76 19.24
CA PRO A 679 39.60 15.72 18.79
C PRO A 679 40.01 14.32 19.26
N GLU A 680 39.04 13.51 19.69
CA GLU A 680 39.32 12.15 20.12
C GLU A 680 39.83 11.26 18.97
N SER A 681 39.44 11.53 17.72
CA SER A 681 40.00 10.83 16.56
C SER A 681 41.52 11.00 16.45
N PHE A 682 42.05 12.16 16.84
CA PHE A 682 43.49 12.40 16.85
C PHE A 682 44.17 11.61 17.98
N ASN A 683 43.55 11.55 19.16
CA ASN A 683 44.04 10.72 20.27
C ASN A 683 44.08 9.24 19.87
N VAL A 684 43.02 8.74 19.23
CA VAL A 684 42.96 7.37 18.70
C VAL A 684 44.10 7.12 17.73
N LEU A 685 44.34 8.02 16.77
CA LEU A 685 45.45 7.92 15.82
C LEU A 685 46.81 7.81 16.54
N VAL A 686 47.07 8.68 17.52
CA VAL A 686 48.33 8.66 18.30
C VAL A 686 48.49 7.31 19.02
N LYS A 687 47.41 6.77 19.59
CA LYS A 687 47.45 5.45 20.26
C LYS A 687 47.64 4.30 19.27
N GLU A 688 47.02 4.35 18.10
CA GLU A 688 47.19 3.34 17.05
C GLU A 688 48.63 3.33 16.53
N VAL A 689 49.22 4.50 16.27
CA VAL A 689 50.64 4.64 15.86
C VAL A 689 51.58 4.11 16.93
N ARG A 690 51.34 4.43 18.21
CA ARG A 690 52.11 3.87 19.34
C ARG A 690 51.93 2.36 19.47
N GLY A 691 50.75 1.83 19.15
CA GLY A 691 50.48 0.39 19.10
C GLY A 691 51.32 -0.36 18.06
N LEU A 692 51.79 0.33 17.02
CA LEU A 692 52.73 -0.22 16.02
C LEU A 692 54.19 -0.22 16.52
N GLY A 693 54.47 0.30 17.71
CA GLY A 693 55.83 0.46 18.24
C GLY A 693 56.56 1.71 17.75
N LEU A 694 55.85 2.66 17.12
CA LEU A 694 56.38 3.95 16.71
C LEU A 694 56.18 4.98 17.82
N ASN A 695 57.20 5.78 18.15
CA ASN A 695 57.04 6.85 19.12
C ASN A 695 56.44 8.10 18.45
N MET A 696 55.39 8.66 19.03
CA MET A 696 54.71 9.88 18.57
C MET A 696 54.33 10.69 19.81
N GLU A 697 54.83 11.91 19.94
CA GLU A 697 54.66 12.79 21.10
C GLU A 697 54.23 14.18 20.63
N LEU A 698 53.40 14.85 21.46
CA LEU A 698 53.08 16.26 21.30
C LEU A 698 54.16 17.03 22.06
N LEU A 699 54.94 17.84 21.35
CA LEU A 699 55.95 18.69 21.94
C LEU A 699 55.32 20.04 22.28
N ASP A 700 55.52 20.52 23.51
CA ASP A 700 55.18 21.89 23.86
C ASP A 700 56.16 22.84 23.14
N ALA A 701 55.64 23.95 22.59
CA ALA A 701 56.41 24.86 21.76
C ALA A 701 57.49 25.67 22.52
N GLU A 702 57.73 25.39 23.81
CA GLU A 702 58.67 26.13 24.66
C GLU A 702 59.99 25.40 24.96
N ASP A 703 60.20 24.17 24.49
CA ASP A 703 61.47 23.44 24.70
C ASP A 703 62.35 23.37 23.43
N GLY A 704 62.58 24.52 22.78
CA GLY A 704 63.42 24.61 21.58
C GLY A 704 64.10 25.95 21.38
N ASP A 705 65.07 26.26 22.24
CA ASP A 705 66.24 27.10 21.90
C ASP A 705 67.33 26.24 21.21
#